data_AF-A0A5D0MGC6-F1
#
_entry.id   AF-A0A5D0MGC6-F1
#
_cell.length_a   1.000
_cell.length_b   1.000
_cell.length_c   1.000
_cell.angle_alpha   90.00
_cell.angle_beta   90.00
_cell.angle_gamma   90.00
#
_symmetry.space_group_name_H-M   'P 1'
#
loop_
_entity.id
_entity.type
_entity.pdbx_description
1 polymer ?
#
loop_
_entity_poly.entity_id
_entity_poly.type
_entity_poly.pdbx_seq_one_letter_code
_entity_poly.pdbx_strand_id
1 'polypeptide(L)'
;DIDKDRAFVVEQYKNFIRGLLDLTDNYSGKKIIQPENTVIYDDKDPYLVVAADKGTATFSDIANSVSREYNFWLGDAFASGGSEGYDHKKVGITARGAWECVKRHFRELDKNISKEDFTVVGIGDMSGDVFGNGMLLSRKIKLLGAFNHIHIFVDPDPDPETSFLERQRLFKLPKSTWKDYNHDIISEGGGVFDRSAKKIKISPQMKEVFGIVKDTLTGEELIQYILKAPAELLWSGGIGTYIKDSSETHEDVGDKANDNVRVDAQEIHARVIGEGANLGLTQKARISLAKSGVLINTDALDNSGGVDMSDHEVNLKILLDILLKRKVLKSRKERNSLIHKLTDEVTDLVLQDNYEQSETISCDIMRNQDNSIPFETTAKYLKETGLLNFKIEHIDFIKENRDITRPELTVLLSYVKILLFDRIVDDVKLDNELMNSLYKAYFPKTILNKYGEYIFDHRLKNQITATMIVNKAVNQAGTTIFPMIHSNTGTDYKKLLKRYIFADKLMQAEGIRTKIRNLDYKIPSQTQYFMLIELEKTLKVALEWLINDKNFDMIQDHKTLFDKIKDTVPKNLAGHLKNNFNRINQRLINEKCTKSVAKTICEIRYTKPAFDIFEICINNELDYKETIKNYFIIDDKLALHKITGGIKHIPLKTSWDSINRENLLKRTKNLQKHLAKKSTINSLSWFKNLMKQESIFFMNYEKFLASIEKDEIKSLVPFNVIIDSMFDIINKY
;
A
#
# COMPACT_ATOMS: atom_id res chain seq x y z
N ASP A 1 10.39 2.63 47.07
CA ASP A 1 11.67 3.37 46.96
C ASP A 1 11.96 3.34 45.47
N ILE A 2 11.68 4.44 44.77
CA ILE A 2 11.50 4.45 43.31
C ILE A 2 12.72 3.85 42.58
N ASP A 3 13.92 4.05 43.12
CA ASP A 3 15.15 3.49 42.55
C ASP A 3 15.27 1.97 42.77
N LYS A 4 14.85 1.47 43.95
CA LYS A 4 14.74 0.02 44.19
C LYS A 4 13.66 -0.62 43.33
N ASP A 5 12.53 0.06 43.18
CA ASP A 5 11.41 -0.42 42.36
C ASP A 5 11.83 -0.49 40.88
N ARG A 6 12.58 0.51 40.39
CA ARG A 6 13.17 0.51 39.04
C ARG A 6 14.21 -0.59 38.85
N ALA A 7 15.12 -0.78 39.81
CA ALA A 7 16.12 -1.83 39.74
C ALA A 7 15.48 -3.22 39.71
N PHE A 8 14.44 -3.44 40.53
CA PHE A 8 13.66 -4.67 40.51
C PHE A 8 12.99 -4.91 39.15
N VAL A 9 12.32 -3.91 38.58
CA VAL A 9 11.69 -4.00 37.25
C VAL A 9 12.71 -4.35 36.16
N VAL A 10 13.88 -3.69 36.18
CA VAL A 10 14.95 -3.97 35.21
C VAL A 10 15.43 -5.41 35.34
N GLU A 11 15.57 -5.95 36.55
CA GLU A 11 15.99 -7.34 36.74
C GLU A 11 14.91 -8.34 36.29
N GLN A 12 13.62 -8.06 36.56
CA GLN A 12 12.54 -8.91 36.06
C GLN A 12 12.46 -8.89 34.53
N TYR A 13 12.67 -7.72 33.91
CA TYR A 13 12.75 -7.62 32.45
C TYR A 13 13.93 -8.43 31.90
N LYS A 14 15.11 -8.36 32.51
CA LYS A 14 16.24 -9.21 32.12
C LYS A 14 15.89 -10.69 32.24
N ASN A 15 15.28 -11.12 33.34
CA ASN A 15 14.85 -12.52 33.52
C ASN A 15 13.83 -12.96 32.47
N PHE A 16 12.91 -12.07 32.07
CA PHE A 16 12.01 -12.34 30.97
C PHE A 16 12.77 -12.56 29.65
N ILE A 17 13.70 -11.66 29.29
CA ILE A 17 14.54 -11.82 28.09
C ILE A 17 15.39 -13.10 28.16
N ARG A 18 15.97 -13.41 29.33
CA ARG A 18 16.71 -14.68 29.55
C ARG A 18 15.82 -15.88 29.26
N GLY A 19 14.61 -15.90 29.81
CA GLY A 19 13.64 -16.97 29.55
C GLY A 19 13.24 -17.11 28.08
N LEU A 20 13.14 -16.01 27.33
CA LEU A 20 12.94 -16.09 25.88
C LEU A 20 14.13 -16.75 25.18
N LEU A 21 15.35 -16.32 25.52
CA LEU A 21 16.58 -16.86 24.93
C LEU A 21 16.88 -18.31 25.36
N ASP A 22 16.42 -18.74 26.54
CA ASP A 22 16.49 -20.14 27.00
C ASP A 22 15.62 -21.07 26.13
N LEU A 23 14.66 -20.54 25.37
CA LEU A 23 13.74 -21.29 24.52
C LEU A 23 13.99 -21.08 23.01
N THR A 24 14.88 -20.16 22.63
CA THR A 24 15.11 -19.78 21.23
C THR A 24 16.34 -20.47 20.67
N ASP A 25 16.24 -21.03 19.46
CA ASP A 25 17.41 -21.55 18.74
C ASP A 25 18.48 -20.47 18.56
N ASN A 26 19.74 -20.86 18.39
CA ASN A 26 20.83 -19.90 18.14
C ASN A 26 21.77 -20.43 17.06
N TYR A 27 22.72 -19.60 16.60
CA TYR A 27 23.75 -20.03 15.67
C TYR A 27 25.08 -20.32 16.37
N SER A 28 25.60 -21.52 16.14
CA SER A 28 27.02 -21.84 16.32
C SER A 28 27.72 -21.85 14.96
N GLY A 29 28.29 -20.70 14.59
CA GLY A 29 28.85 -20.44 13.26
C GLY A 29 27.79 -20.49 12.16
N LYS A 30 27.76 -21.60 11.40
CA LYS A 30 26.77 -21.85 10.33
C LYS A 30 25.66 -22.82 10.75
N LYS A 31 25.83 -23.55 11.87
CA LYS A 31 24.83 -24.52 12.33
C LYS A 31 23.85 -23.84 13.28
N ILE A 32 22.58 -24.19 13.15
CA ILE A 32 21.56 -23.87 14.15
C ILE A 32 21.71 -24.87 15.29
N ILE A 33 21.76 -24.36 16.51
CA ILE A 33 21.78 -25.13 17.76
C ILE A 33 20.47 -24.87 18.49
N GLN A 34 19.93 -25.92 19.09
CA GLN A 34 18.69 -25.89 19.84
C GLN A 34 18.98 -25.75 21.34
N PRO A 35 18.09 -25.14 22.13
CA PRO A 35 18.30 -25.01 23.57
C PRO A 35 18.33 -26.36 24.29
N GLU A 36 19.18 -26.47 25.31
CA GLU A 36 19.25 -27.67 26.15
C GLU A 36 17.97 -27.84 26.98
N ASN A 37 17.63 -29.08 27.35
CA ASN A 37 16.46 -29.41 28.19
C ASN A 37 15.09 -29.01 27.61
N THR A 38 14.97 -28.94 26.28
CA THR A 38 13.71 -28.66 25.59
C THR A 38 13.22 -29.86 24.77
N VAL A 39 11.90 -29.96 24.60
CA VAL A 39 11.25 -30.85 23.62
C VAL A 39 10.69 -29.97 22.53
N ILE A 40 11.17 -30.14 21.30
CA ILE A 40 10.92 -29.21 20.20
C ILE A 40 9.94 -29.85 19.22
N TYR A 41 8.80 -29.21 19.06
CA TYR A 41 7.75 -29.63 18.13
C TYR A 41 7.77 -28.84 16.81
N ASP A 42 8.41 -27.67 16.82
CA ASP A 42 8.42 -26.72 15.71
C ASP A 42 9.69 -26.85 14.86
N ASP A 43 9.68 -26.16 13.71
CA ASP A 43 10.87 -25.99 12.87
C ASP A 43 11.93 -25.13 13.55
N LYS A 44 13.16 -25.20 13.03
CA LYS A 44 14.29 -24.43 13.55
C LYS A 44 14.07 -22.94 13.35
N ASP A 45 14.06 -22.18 14.45
CA ASP A 45 13.86 -20.73 14.40
C ASP A 45 14.88 -19.98 15.27
N PRO A 46 16.05 -19.64 14.70
CA PRO A 46 17.08 -18.91 15.43
C PRO A 46 16.85 -17.40 15.40
N TYR A 47 15.75 -16.89 14.83
CA TYR A 47 15.54 -15.45 14.65
C TYR A 47 14.50 -14.91 15.63
N LEU A 48 14.99 -14.31 16.72
CA LEU A 48 14.16 -13.55 17.66
C LEU A 48 14.70 -12.13 17.80
N VAL A 49 13.82 -11.15 17.59
CA VAL A 49 14.10 -9.72 17.78
C VAL A 49 13.03 -9.14 18.68
N VAL A 50 13.42 -8.24 19.57
CA VAL A 50 12.51 -7.47 20.42
C VAL A 50 12.58 -5.99 20.06
N ALA A 51 11.53 -5.23 20.37
CA ALA A 51 11.50 -3.79 20.12
C ALA A 51 11.13 -3.02 21.38
N ALA A 52 11.44 -1.73 21.39
CA ALA A 52 11.01 -0.79 22.41
C ALA A 52 9.48 -0.61 22.38
N ASP A 53 8.84 -0.57 23.55
CA ASP A 53 7.41 -0.27 23.70
C ASP A 53 7.16 0.58 24.97
N LYS A 54 5.91 1.00 25.18
CA LYS A 54 5.48 1.77 26.34
C LYS A 54 5.89 1.08 27.64
N GLY A 55 6.59 1.80 28.50
CA GLY A 55 7.10 1.30 29.78
C GLY A 55 8.48 0.65 29.69
N THR A 56 8.91 0.21 28.50
CA THR A 56 10.22 -0.42 28.25
C THR A 56 11.02 0.31 27.18
N ALA A 57 10.61 1.50 26.73
CA ALA A 57 11.23 2.22 25.61
C ALA A 57 12.74 2.51 25.79
N THR A 58 13.24 2.51 27.03
CA THR A 58 14.68 2.70 27.35
C THR A 58 15.43 1.38 27.58
N PHE A 59 14.76 0.24 27.40
CA PHE A 59 15.29 -1.07 27.79
C PHE A 59 15.94 -1.84 26.64
N SER A 60 15.96 -1.31 25.41
CA SER A 60 16.61 -1.98 24.28
C SER A 60 18.10 -2.26 24.54
N ASP A 61 18.82 -1.34 25.19
CA ASP A 61 20.23 -1.57 25.56
C ASP A 61 20.40 -2.66 26.63
N ILE A 62 19.40 -2.83 27.49
CA ILE A 62 19.34 -3.90 28.49
C ILE A 62 19.09 -5.25 27.79
N ALA A 63 18.13 -5.33 26.88
CA ALA A 63 17.89 -6.53 26.08
C ALA A 63 19.15 -6.92 25.26
N ASN A 64 19.80 -5.94 24.64
CA ASN A 64 21.06 -6.12 23.91
C ASN A 64 22.23 -6.50 24.82
N SER A 65 22.20 -6.19 26.13
CA SER A 65 23.20 -6.70 27.07
C SER A 65 22.98 -8.18 27.37
N VAL A 66 21.73 -8.59 27.61
CA VAL A 66 21.36 -10.00 27.86
C VAL A 66 21.63 -10.88 26.64
N SER A 67 21.29 -10.42 25.43
CA SER A 67 21.64 -11.10 24.17
C SER A 67 23.15 -11.39 24.08
N ARG A 68 24.00 -10.44 24.49
CA ARG A 68 25.46 -10.65 24.54
C ARG A 68 25.90 -11.62 25.63
N GLU A 69 25.27 -11.60 26.81
CA GLU A 69 25.52 -12.57 27.88
C GLU A 69 25.27 -14.01 27.36
N TYR A 70 24.25 -14.19 26.53
CA TYR A 70 23.87 -15.47 25.93
C TYR A 70 24.68 -15.85 24.68
N ASN A 71 25.60 -14.99 24.22
CA ASN A 71 26.23 -15.11 22.91
C ASN A 71 25.20 -15.33 21.77
N PHE A 72 24.03 -14.70 21.90
CA PHE A 72 23.00 -14.75 20.87
C PHE A 72 23.50 -14.03 19.62
N TRP A 73 23.30 -14.63 18.45
CA TRP A 73 24.01 -14.23 17.23
C TRP A 73 23.72 -12.81 16.74
N LEU A 74 22.56 -12.24 17.12
CA LEU A 74 22.19 -10.86 16.81
C LEU A 74 22.95 -9.84 17.66
N GLY A 75 23.48 -10.22 18.83
CA GLY A 75 24.21 -9.30 19.70
C GLY A 75 23.40 -8.05 20.00
N ASP A 76 23.88 -6.88 19.56
CA ASP A 76 23.21 -5.59 19.75
C ASP A 76 22.20 -5.20 18.63
N ALA A 77 21.95 -6.11 17.69
CA ALA A 77 20.82 -6.09 16.77
C ALA A 77 19.59 -6.84 17.31
N PHE A 78 19.69 -7.45 18.51
CA PHE A 78 18.59 -8.19 19.13
C PHE A 78 17.41 -7.28 19.51
N ALA A 79 17.70 -6.05 19.93
CA ALA A 79 16.71 -5.03 20.22
C ALA A 79 16.97 -3.75 19.43
N SER A 80 15.96 -3.26 18.70
CA SER A 80 16.00 -1.97 17.98
C SER A 80 15.68 -0.78 18.91
N GLY A 81 16.02 0.44 18.48
CA GLY A 81 15.69 1.67 19.21
C GLY A 81 16.54 1.92 20.46
N GLY A 82 17.68 1.22 20.61
CA GLY A 82 18.66 1.45 21.68
C GLY A 82 19.59 2.65 21.42
N SER A 83 20.54 2.92 22.32
CA SER A 83 21.44 4.09 22.23
C SER A 83 22.27 4.13 20.94
N GLU A 84 22.59 2.96 20.39
CA GLU A 84 23.38 2.79 19.17
C GLU A 84 22.52 2.55 17.91
N GLY A 85 21.21 2.84 18.01
CA GLY A 85 20.20 2.69 16.97
C GLY A 85 19.60 4.01 16.48
N TYR A 86 18.40 3.94 15.92
CA TYR A 86 17.61 5.12 15.55
C TYR A 86 16.67 5.50 16.69
N ASP A 87 16.75 6.76 17.13
CA ASP A 87 15.81 7.32 18.09
C ASP A 87 14.54 7.74 17.33
N HIS A 88 13.49 6.91 17.43
CA HIS A 88 12.24 7.13 16.71
C HIS A 88 11.58 8.45 17.04
N LYS A 89 11.72 8.95 18.27
CA LYS A 89 11.19 10.24 18.69
C LYS A 89 11.98 11.40 18.11
N LYS A 90 13.30 11.30 18.10
CA LYS A 90 14.17 12.32 17.51
C LYS A 90 13.98 12.40 15.99
N VAL A 91 13.82 11.26 15.33
CA VAL A 91 13.56 11.20 13.87
C VAL A 91 12.11 11.54 13.54
N GLY A 92 11.19 11.25 14.47
CA GLY A 92 9.74 11.38 14.33
C GLY A 92 9.16 10.40 13.32
N ILE A 93 9.80 9.25 13.09
CA ILE A 93 9.52 8.42 11.92
C ILE A 93 8.08 7.89 11.88
N THR A 94 7.54 7.45 13.01
CA THR A 94 6.16 6.96 13.13
C THR A 94 5.16 8.06 12.76
N ALA A 95 5.34 9.26 13.32
CA ALA A 95 4.47 10.40 13.00
C ALA A 95 4.61 10.83 11.54
N ARG A 96 5.83 10.82 10.98
CA ARG A 96 6.10 11.18 9.58
C ARG A 96 5.47 10.19 8.62
N GLY A 97 5.56 8.88 8.89
CA GLY A 97 4.92 7.82 8.12
C GLY A 97 3.39 7.98 8.10
N ALA A 98 2.77 8.16 9.26
CA ALA A 98 1.33 8.39 9.36
C ALA A 98 0.92 9.70 8.67
N TRP A 99 1.78 10.71 8.70
CA TRP A 99 1.55 11.97 7.99
C TRP A 99 1.60 11.84 6.47
N GLU A 100 2.35 10.89 5.91
CA GLU A 100 2.28 10.58 4.47
C GLU A 100 0.86 10.12 4.07
N CYS A 101 0.23 9.32 4.92
CA CYS A 101 -1.15 8.86 4.73
C CYS A 101 -2.16 10.00 4.90
N VAL A 102 -2.01 10.85 5.93
CA VAL A 102 -2.82 12.05 6.12
C VAL A 102 -2.72 13.00 4.93
N LYS A 103 -1.51 13.26 4.43
CA LYS A 103 -1.29 14.08 3.23
C LYS A 103 -2.05 13.53 2.03
N ARG A 104 -2.09 12.19 1.86
CA ARG A 104 -2.86 11.56 0.77
C ARG A 104 -4.35 11.84 0.92
N HIS A 105 -4.92 11.65 2.11
CA HIS A 105 -6.34 11.94 2.36
C HIS A 105 -6.70 13.40 2.04
N PHE A 106 -5.90 14.36 2.50
CA PHE A 106 -6.14 15.77 2.18
C PHE A 106 -5.97 16.08 0.69
N ARG A 107 -5.03 15.41 0.01
CA ARG A 107 -4.87 15.51 -1.45
C ARG A 107 -6.07 14.92 -2.21
N GLU A 108 -6.74 13.91 -1.69
CA GLU A 108 -7.99 13.37 -2.23
C GLU A 108 -9.17 14.35 -2.03
N LEU A 109 -9.05 15.26 -1.06
CA LEU A 109 -9.98 16.37 -0.81
C LEU A 109 -9.56 17.68 -1.49
N ASP A 110 -8.60 17.63 -2.42
CA ASP A 110 -8.03 18.78 -3.14
C ASP A 110 -7.46 19.90 -2.23
N LYS A 111 -6.98 19.55 -1.02
CA LYS A 111 -6.40 20.48 -0.06
C LYS A 111 -4.92 20.19 0.22
N ASN A 112 -4.08 21.21 0.21
CA ASN A 112 -2.65 21.08 0.51
C ASN A 112 -2.33 21.58 1.93
N ILE A 113 -2.32 20.67 2.90
CA ILE A 113 -2.05 20.95 4.32
C ILE A 113 -0.62 21.40 4.64
N SER A 114 0.28 21.45 3.64
CA SER A 114 1.59 22.10 3.77
C SER A 114 1.56 23.60 3.43
N LYS A 115 0.46 24.09 2.85
CA LYS A 115 0.32 25.48 2.37
C LYS A 115 -0.93 26.18 2.89
N GLU A 116 -1.98 25.44 3.17
CA GLU A 116 -3.30 25.94 3.56
C GLU A 116 -3.59 25.60 5.01
N ASP A 117 -4.15 26.55 5.76
CA ASP A 117 -4.53 26.38 7.16
C ASP A 117 -5.64 25.33 7.29
N PHE A 118 -5.60 24.53 8.35
CA PHE A 118 -6.59 23.49 8.62
C PHE A 118 -6.77 23.22 10.12
N THR A 119 -7.99 22.86 10.51
CA THR A 119 -8.33 22.61 11.91
C THR A 119 -8.01 21.19 12.33
N VAL A 120 -7.49 21.05 13.55
CA VAL A 120 -7.06 19.78 14.13
C VAL A 120 -7.59 19.65 15.54
N VAL A 121 -8.11 18.47 15.88
CA VAL A 121 -8.23 18.00 17.26
C VAL A 121 -7.36 16.76 17.42
N GLY A 122 -6.91 16.46 18.64
CA GLY A 122 -6.07 15.27 18.79
C GLY A 122 -5.96 14.67 20.17
N ILE A 123 -5.41 13.47 20.17
CA ILE A 123 -5.26 12.61 21.34
C ILE A 123 -3.76 12.53 21.62
N GLY A 124 -3.29 13.18 22.69
CA GLY A 124 -1.89 13.16 23.08
C GLY A 124 -1.39 14.45 23.72
N ASP A 125 -0.07 14.58 23.77
CA ASP A 125 0.66 15.65 24.43
C ASP A 125 1.91 16.02 23.62
N MET A 126 2.35 17.27 23.70
CA MET A 126 3.57 17.72 23.01
C MET A 126 4.84 17.01 23.47
N SER A 127 4.87 16.43 24.67
CA SER A 127 6.00 15.59 25.10
C SER A 127 5.99 14.19 24.46
N GLY A 128 4.88 13.77 23.85
CA GLY A 128 4.73 12.46 23.21
C GLY A 128 5.52 12.35 21.91
N ASP A 129 6.00 11.14 21.60
CA ASP A 129 6.69 10.85 20.35
C ASP A 129 5.79 11.16 19.14
N VAL A 130 4.68 10.43 19.00
CA VAL A 130 3.82 10.53 17.83
C VAL A 130 3.05 11.86 17.79
N PHE A 131 2.41 12.24 18.90
CA PHE A 131 1.63 13.47 18.95
C PHE A 131 2.49 14.72 18.74
N GLY A 132 3.59 14.83 19.50
CA GLY A 132 4.46 15.99 19.45
C GLY A 132 5.11 16.17 18.09
N ASN A 133 5.65 15.09 17.49
CA ASN A 133 6.18 15.14 16.14
C ASN A 133 5.11 15.50 15.12
N GLY A 134 3.93 14.85 15.16
CA GLY A 134 2.82 15.11 14.23
C GLY A 134 2.37 16.57 14.21
N MET A 135 2.22 17.18 15.38
CA MET A 135 1.82 18.59 15.52
C MET A 135 2.90 19.60 15.10
N LEU A 136 4.08 19.12 14.69
CA LEU A 136 5.17 19.92 14.13
C LEU A 136 5.42 19.65 12.63
N LEU A 137 4.67 18.74 12.00
CA LEU A 137 4.83 18.42 10.57
C LEU A 137 4.18 19.46 9.64
N SER A 138 3.39 20.38 10.18
CA SER A 138 2.89 21.53 9.43
C SER A 138 2.73 22.78 10.30
N ARG A 139 3.18 23.92 9.78
CA ARG A 139 2.94 25.26 10.35
C ARG A 139 1.50 25.75 10.13
N LYS A 140 0.70 25.01 9.36
CA LYS A 140 -0.66 25.35 8.98
C LYS A 140 -1.73 24.76 9.89
N ILE A 141 -1.30 24.05 10.94
CA ILE A 141 -2.19 23.43 11.93
C ILE A 141 -2.79 24.50 12.85
N LYS A 142 -4.12 24.58 12.85
CA LYS A 142 -4.94 25.19 13.88
C LYS A 142 -5.40 24.13 14.88
N LEU A 143 -4.65 23.93 15.97
CA LEU A 143 -4.95 22.91 16.98
C LEU A 143 -6.04 23.43 17.94
N LEU A 144 -7.29 23.03 17.70
CA LEU A 144 -8.45 23.53 18.44
C LEU A 144 -8.57 22.92 19.85
N GLY A 145 -8.22 21.64 19.97
CA GLY A 145 -8.29 20.93 21.23
C GLY A 145 -7.44 19.67 21.21
N ALA A 146 -6.81 19.37 22.34
CA ALA A 146 -6.08 18.13 22.53
C ALA A 146 -6.18 17.66 23.97
N PHE A 147 -6.02 16.37 24.22
CA PHE A 147 -6.06 15.87 25.59
C PHE A 147 -5.12 14.68 25.78
N ASN A 148 -4.63 14.53 27.01
CA ASN A 148 -3.83 13.40 27.43
C ASN A 148 -4.49 12.71 28.66
N HIS A 149 -3.72 11.92 29.41
CA HIS A 149 -4.22 11.23 30.60
C HIS A 149 -4.43 12.15 31.82
N ILE A 150 -4.00 13.42 31.75
CA ILE A 150 -4.04 14.39 32.86
C ILE A 150 -4.77 15.68 32.48
N HIS A 151 -4.47 16.26 31.31
CA HIS A 151 -4.90 17.60 30.93
C HIS A 151 -5.68 17.61 29.61
N ILE A 152 -6.48 18.65 29.44
CA ILE A 152 -7.23 19.01 28.24
C ILE A 152 -6.78 20.41 27.83
N PHE A 153 -6.19 20.54 26.65
CA PHE A 153 -5.84 21.80 26.02
C PHE A 153 -6.95 22.23 25.06
N VAL A 154 -7.32 23.51 25.09
CA VAL A 154 -8.30 24.10 24.18
C VAL A 154 -7.83 25.49 23.74
N ASP A 155 -7.88 25.73 22.44
CA ASP A 155 -7.59 27.02 21.81
C ASP A 155 -8.63 27.25 20.70
N PRO A 156 -9.67 28.07 20.92
CA PRO A 156 -10.80 28.18 19.96
C PRO A 156 -10.45 28.75 18.58
N ASP A 157 -9.51 29.69 18.47
CA ASP A 157 -9.02 30.26 17.21
C ASP A 157 -7.50 30.50 17.26
N PRO A 158 -6.69 29.43 17.19
CA PRO A 158 -5.24 29.54 17.26
C PRO A 158 -4.69 30.21 16.00
N ASP A 159 -3.78 31.18 16.17
CA ASP A 159 -2.94 31.63 15.07
C ASP A 159 -1.92 30.52 14.70
N PRO A 160 -1.88 30.03 13.45
CA PRO A 160 -1.06 28.88 13.09
C PRO A 160 0.45 29.07 13.33
N GLU A 161 0.97 30.28 13.11
CA GLU A 161 2.40 30.55 13.17
C GLU A 161 2.89 30.67 14.61
N THR A 162 2.22 31.49 15.43
CA THR A 162 2.56 31.67 16.85
C THR A 162 2.33 30.39 17.64
N SER A 163 1.19 29.70 17.43
CA SER A 163 0.90 28.43 18.10
C SER A 163 1.88 27.32 17.69
N PHE A 164 2.38 27.31 16.45
CA PHE A 164 3.43 26.38 16.02
C PHE A 164 4.74 26.61 16.76
N LEU A 165 5.18 27.86 16.89
CA LEU A 165 6.40 28.19 17.63
C LEU A 165 6.30 27.76 19.09
N GLU A 166 5.14 27.91 19.70
CA GLU A 166 4.90 27.46 21.08
C GLU A 166 4.85 25.94 21.22
N ARG A 167 4.15 25.24 20.31
CA ARG A 167 4.21 23.77 20.24
C ARG A 167 5.66 23.29 20.11
N GLN A 168 6.46 23.95 19.28
CA GLN A 168 7.88 23.62 19.11
C GLN A 168 8.69 23.87 20.39
N ARG A 169 8.41 24.97 21.11
CA ARG A 169 9.05 25.25 22.41
C ARG A 169 8.73 24.14 23.42
N LEU A 170 7.46 23.76 23.55
CA LEU A 170 7.01 22.68 24.44
C LEU A 170 7.65 21.33 24.11
N PHE A 171 7.74 20.99 22.82
CA PHE A 171 8.36 19.74 22.37
C PHE A 171 9.85 19.65 22.75
N LYS A 172 10.55 20.80 22.79
CA LYS A 172 11.98 20.89 23.12
C LYS A 172 12.28 20.87 24.62
N LEU A 173 11.28 21.02 25.48
CA LEU A 173 11.47 20.96 26.93
C LEU A 173 11.85 19.53 27.35
N PRO A 174 12.76 19.35 28.34
CA PRO A 174 13.13 18.02 28.83
C PRO A 174 11.94 17.22 29.39
N LYS A 175 10.99 17.93 30.00
CA LYS A 175 9.66 17.45 30.38
C LYS A 175 8.68 18.58 30.09
N SER A 176 7.56 18.26 29.46
CA SER A 176 6.48 19.20 29.23
C SER A 176 5.13 18.55 29.45
N THR A 177 4.15 19.40 29.70
CA THR A 177 2.73 19.09 29.76
C THR A 177 1.96 20.26 29.16
N TRP A 178 0.69 20.07 28.83
CA TRP A 178 -0.18 21.16 28.40
C TRP A 178 -0.17 22.39 29.33
N LYS A 179 0.02 22.23 30.65
CA LYS A 179 0.14 23.36 31.60
C LYS A 179 1.36 24.27 31.36
N ASP A 180 2.37 23.78 30.66
CA ASP A 180 3.54 24.59 30.31
C ASP A 180 3.27 25.50 29.10
N TYR A 181 2.14 25.32 28.39
CA TYR A 181 1.76 26.13 27.24
C TYR A 181 1.56 27.58 27.66
N ASN A 182 2.15 28.52 26.91
CA ASN A 182 2.06 29.93 27.22
C ASN A 182 0.60 30.43 27.10
N HIS A 183 -0.01 30.74 28.25
CA HIS A 183 -1.40 31.20 28.33
C HIS A 183 -1.64 32.52 27.60
N ASP A 184 -0.63 33.39 27.47
CA ASP A 184 -0.78 34.72 26.86
C ASP A 184 -1.08 34.65 25.35
N ILE A 185 -0.81 33.51 24.71
CA ILE A 185 -1.03 33.33 23.27
C ILE A 185 -2.22 32.40 22.95
N ILE A 186 -2.84 31.79 23.97
CA ILE A 186 -4.07 31.02 23.78
C ILE A 186 -5.17 32.02 23.43
N SER A 187 -5.96 31.73 22.40
CA SER A 187 -7.05 32.62 21.98
C SER A 187 -8.12 32.77 23.07
N GLU A 188 -8.93 33.83 22.94
CA GLU A 188 -9.96 34.16 23.92
C GLU A 188 -10.91 32.98 24.18
N GLY A 189 -11.14 32.69 25.47
CA GLY A 189 -12.02 31.60 25.89
C GLY A 189 -11.37 30.22 25.86
N GLY A 190 -10.11 30.09 25.44
CA GLY A 190 -9.32 28.86 25.55
C GLY A 190 -8.64 28.68 26.91
N GLY A 191 -7.93 27.56 27.08
CA GLY A 191 -7.17 27.28 28.29
C GLY A 191 -6.74 25.82 28.42
N VAL A 192 -6.13 25.52 29.57
CA VAL A 192 -5.72 24.17 29.95
C VAL A 192 -6.51 23.75 31.18
N PHE A 193 -7.17 22.61 31.10
CA PHE A 193 -8.06 22.08 32.13
C PHE A 193 -7.59 20.71 32.60
N ASP A 194 -7.96 20.32 33.83
CA ASP A 194 -7.70 18.97 34.33
C ASP A 194 -8.75 17.99 33.79
N ARG A 195 -8.31 16.83 33.28
CA ARG A 195 -9.19 15.74 32.82
C ARG A 195 -10.13 15.26 33.91
N SER A 196 -9.68 15.27 35.16
CA SER A 196 -10.46 14.86 36.34
C SER A 196 -11.40 15.93 36.88
N ALA A 197 -11.41 17.14 36.29
CA ALA A 197 -12.24 18.24 36.75
C ALA A 197 -13.73 17.85 36.73
N LYS A 198 -14.41 18.05 37.87
CA LYS A 198 -15.86 17.80 37.99
C LYS A 198 -16.70 18.94 37.41
N LYS A 199 -16.10 20.11 37.18
CA LYS A 199 -16.76 21.28 36.64
C LYS A 199 -15.77 22.20 35.95
N ILE A 200 -15.96 22.40 34.64
CA ILE A 200 -15.27 23.35 33.78
C ILE A 200 -16.33 24.31 33.27
N LYS A 201 -16.12 25.62 33.43
CA LYS A 201 -16.98 26.65 32.84
C LYS A 201 -16.65 26.76 31.35
N ILE A 202 -17.67 26.65 30.50
CA ILE A 202 -17.51 26.69 29.04
C ILE A 202 -17.68 28.12 28.57
N SER A 203 -16.67 28.65 27.89
CA SER A 203 -16.70 29.99 27.30
C SER A 203 -17.59 30.03 26.05
N PRO A 204 -18.11 31.21 25.65
CA PRO A 204 -18.82 31.34 24.37
C PRO A 204 -18.03 30.82 23.17
N GLN A 205 -16.71 31.05 23.14
CA GLN A 205 -15.82 30.61 22.07
C GLN A 205 -15.68 29.08 22.03
N MET A 206 -15.58 28.42 23.20
CA MET A 206 -15.61 26.95 23.29
C MET A 206 -16.94 26.37 22.80
N LYS A 207 -18.06 27.05 23.10
CA LYS A 207 -19.38 26.63 22.63
C LYS A 207 -19.49 26.66 21.13
N GLU A 208 -18.97 27.72 20.51
CA GLU A 208 -18.98 27.89 19.06
C GLU A 208 -18.14 26.82 18.36
N VAL A 209 -16.88 26.65 18.77
CA VAL A 209 -15.94 25.75 18.06
C VAL A 209 -16.28 24.26 18.22
N PHE A 210 -16.85 23.85 19.36
CA PHE A 210 -17.18 22.44 19.64
C PHE A 210 -18.68 22.13 19.63
N GLY A 211 -19.54 23.10 19.30
CA GLY A 211 -21.00 22.91 19.32
C GLY A 211 -21.57 22.60 20.71
N ILE A 212 -20.99 23.16 21.77
CA ILE A 212 -21.41 22.91 23.15
C ILE A 212 -22.59 23.82 23.50
N VAL A 213 -23.69 23.24 24.00
CA VAL A 213 -24.86 24.01 24.47
C VAL A 213 -24.72 24.37 25.96
N LYS A 214 -24.23 23.43 26.78
CA LYS A 214 -24.13 23.54 28.24
C LYS A 214 -23.15 24.65 28.67
N ASP A 215 -23.44 25.33 29.79
CA ASP A 215 -22.53 26.32 30.39
C ASP A 215 -21.38 25.70 31.18
N THR A 216 -21.53 24.45 31.61
CA THR A 216 -20.52 23.74 32.40
C THR A 216 -20.48 22.26 32.03
N LEU A 217 -19.28 21.69 31.99
CA LEU A 217 -19.03 20.27 31.72
C LEU A 217 -18.05 19.67 32.74
N THR A 218 -18.01 18.35 32.86
CA THR A 218 -16.83 17.67 33.42
C THR A 218 -15.68 17.65 32.41
N GLY A 219 -14.46 17.34 32.86
CA GLY A 219 -13.33 17.13 31.95
C GLY A 219 -13.57 15.99 30.97
N GLU A 220 -14.18 14.89 31.43
CA GLU A 220 -14.52 13.75 30.57
C GLU A 220 -15.55 14.14 29.50
N GLU A 221 -16.59 14.90 29.86
CA GLU A 221 -17.56 15.43 28.89
C GLU A 221 -16.89 16.37 27.86
N LEU A 222 -15.98 17.24 28.29
CA LEU A 222 -15.26 18.12 27.37
C LEU A 222 -14.41 17.33 26.37
N ILE A 223 -13.77 16.23 26.78
CA ILE A 223 -13.04 15.33 25.86
C ILE A 223 -13.98 14.75 24.81
N GLN A 224 -15.19 14.31 25.20
CA GLN A 224 -16.18 13.81 24.24
C GLN A 224 -16.55 14.88 23.20
N TYR A 225 -16.72 16.14 23.61
CA TYR A 225 -16.98 17.24 22.67
C TYR A 225 -15.80 17.54 21.75
N ILE A 226 -14.55 17.44 22.23
CA ILE A 226 -13.36 17.59 21.39
C ILE A 226 -13.30 16.48 20.34
N LEU A 227 -13.58 15.23 20.71
CA LEU A 227 -13.60 14.10 19.77
C LEU A 227 -14.68 14.26 18.69
N LYS A 228 -15.84 14.83 19.05
CA LYS A 228 -16.98 15.10 18.16
C LYS A 228 -16.84 16.41 17.38
N ALA A 229 -15.77 17.18 17.59
CA ALA A 229 -15.63 18.50 16.98
C ALA A 229 -15.64 18.42 15.44
N PRO A 230 -16.22 19.40 14.75
CA PRO A 230 -16.22 19.48 13.28
C PRO A 230 -14.85 19.97 12.75
N ALA A 231 -13.77 19.28 13.14
CA ALA A 231 -12.41 19.57 12.69
C ALA A 231 -12.09 18.91 11.35
N GLU A 232 -11.09 19.41 10.62
CA GLU A 232 -10.67 18.76 9.38
C GLU A 232 -9.85 17.49 9.62
N LEU A 233 -9.03 17.47 10.69
CA LEU A 233 -8.23 16.32 11.09
C LEU A 233 -8.49 15.96 12.56
N LEU A 234 -8.74 14.68 12.84
CA LEU A 234 -8.53 14.08 14.15
C LEU A 234 -7.21 13.31 14.13
N TRP A 235 -6.23 13.77 14.91
CA TRP A 235 -4.92 13.13 15.02
C TRP A 235 -4.83 12.26 16.28
N SER A 236 -4.78 10.95 16.10
CA SER A 236 -4.55 10.00 17.19
C SER A 236 -3.04 9.78 17.36
N GLY A 237 -2.44 10.52 18.31
CA GLY A 237 -1.02 10.41 18.65
C GLY A 237 -0.77 9.82 20.04
N GLY A 238 -1.81 9.31 20.69
CA GLY A 238 -1.81 8.78 22.05
C GLY A 238 -2.50 7.43 22.12
N ILE A 239 -2.12 6.62 23.10
CA ILE A 239 -2.63 5.25 23.27
C ILE A 239 -3.98 5.26 23.98
N GLY A 240 -4.84 4.32 23.60
CA GLY A 240 -6.17 4.09 24.18
C GLY A 240 -7.23 4.07 23.10
N THR A 241 -8.36 3.42 23.37
CA THR A 241 -9.46 3.31 22.40
C THR A 241 -10.57 4.29 22.76
N TYR A 242 -10.66 5.37 21.97
CA TYR A 242 -11.52 6.52 22.21
C TYR A 242 -12.77 6.53 21.33
N ILE A 243 -12.79 5.74 20.26
CA ILE A 243 -13.94 5.66 19.34
C ILE A 243 -14.28 4.20 19.09
N LYS A 244 -15.55 3.84 19.30
CA LYS A 244 -16.10 2.51 18.99
C LYS A 244 -17.27 2.63 18.03
N ASP A 245 -17.69 1.51 17.45
CA ASP A 245 -18.98 1.48 16.76
C ASP A 245 -20.13 1.43 17.78
N SER A 246 -21.28 2.00 17.44
CA SER A 246 -22.47 1.97 18.29
C SER A 246 -22.96 0.55 18.61
N SER A 247 -22.60 -0.46 17.80
CA SER A 247 -22.92 -1.87 18.07
C SER A 247 -22.03 -2.53 19.12
N GLU A 248 -20.95 -1.86 19.55
CA GLU A 248 -20.02 -2.35 20.57
C GLU A 248 -20.37 -1.74 21.93
N THR A 249 -20.29 -2.54 22.98
CA THR A 249 -20.33 -2.04 24.36
C THR A 249 -18.94 -1.56 24.79
N HIS A 250 -18.87 -0.80 25.89
CA HIS A 250 -17.56 -0.43 26.45
C HIS A 250 -16.78 -1.67 26.93
N GLU A 251 -17.48 -2.71 27.39
CA GLU A 251 -16.86 -3.96 27.84
C GLU A 251 -16.20 -4.72 26.68
N ASP A 252 -16.84 -4.75 25.50
CA ASP A 252 -16.29 -5.39 24.29
C ASP A 252 -14.94 -4.78 23.87
N VAL A 253 -14.74 -3.48 24.12
CA VAL A 253 -13.51 -2.75 23.74
C VAL A 253 -12.32 -3.11 24.65
N GLY A 254 -12.57 -3.44 25.92
CA GLY A 254 -11.52 -3.86 26.86
C GLY A 254 -10.63 -2.74 27.44
N ASP A 255 -10.86 -1.47 27.10
CA ASP A 255 -10.10 -0.30 27.62
C ASP A 255 -10.88 0.51 28.67
N LYS A 256 -10.98 -0.04 29.88
CA LYS A 256 -11.77 0.58 30.97
C LYS A 256 -11.33 2.00 31.34
N ALA A 257 -10.06 2.35 31.12
CA ALA A 257 -9.53 3.66 31.50
C ALA A 257 -10.14 4.80 30.67
N ASN A 258 -10.70 4.49 29.50
CA ASN A 258 -11.27 5.45 28.58
C ASN A 258 -12.79 5.30 28.39
N ASP A 259 -13.48 4.46 29.16
CA ASP A 259 -14.92 4.24 29.03
C ASP A 259 -15.72 5.54 29.09
N ASN A 260 -15.45 6.41 30.08
CA ASN A 260 -16.17 7.67 30.28
C ASN A 260 -15.91 8.72 29.20
N VAL A 261 -14.85 8.58 28.40
CA VAL A 261 -14.51 9.55 27.34
C VAL A 261 -14.76 9.00 25.93
N ARG A 262 -15.02 7.70 25.81
CA ARG A 262 -15.21 7.03 24.52
C ARG A 262 -16.53 7.47 23.90
N VAL A 263 -16.49 7.71 22.59
CA VAL A 263 -17.64 8.15 21.80
C VAL A 263 -17.95 7.14 20.70
N ASP A 264 -19.16 7.24 20.14
CA ASP A 264 -19.55 6.40 19.02
C ASP A 264 -19.11 7.01 17.69
N ALA A 265 -18.74 6.15 16.74
CA ALA A 265 -18.28 6.51 15.40
C ALA A 265 -19.24 7.46 14.67
N GLN A 266 -20.55 7.30 14.82
CA GLN A 266 -21.55 8.15 14.16
C GLN A 266 -21.58 9.59 14.69
N GLU A 267 -20.98 9.85 15.85
CA GLU A 267 -20.89 11.18 16.44
C GLU A 267 -19.65 11.95 16.00
N ILE A 268 -18.75 11.32 15.23
CA ILE A 268 -17.53 11.95 14.76
C ILE A 268 -17.84 12.82 13.53
N HIS A 269 -17.37 14.06 13.57
CA HIS A 269 -17.54 15.03 12.49
C HIS A 269 -16.23 15.37 11.77
N ALA A 270 -15.12 14.73 12.16
CA ALA A 270 -13.84 14.92 11.51
C ALA A 270 -13.86 14.38 10.06
N ARG A 271 -13.25 15.11 9.12
CA ARG A 271 -13.18 14.69 7.71
C ARG A 271 -12.10 13.64 7.45
N VAL A 272 -10.96 13.80 8.13
CA VAL A 272 -9.79 12.90 8.04
C VAL A 272 -9.42 12.45 9.44
N ILE A 273 -9.06 11.18 9.58
CA ILE A 273 -8.49 10.64 10.82
C ILE A 273 -7.14 10.04 10.50
N GLY A 274 -6.10 10.48 11.21
CA GLY A 274 -4.76 9.90 11.14
C GLY A 274 -4.44 9.12 12.40
N GLU A 275 -4.17 7.82 12.28
CA GLU A 275 -3.82 6.96 13.41
C GLU A 275 -2.31 6.77 13.53
N GLY A 276 -1.63 7.77 14.09
CA GLY A 276 -0.19 7.67 14.36
C GLY A 276 0.15 6.76 15.54
N ALA A 277 -0.79 6.56 16.48
CA ALA A 277 -0.66 5.65 17.60
C ALA A 277 -1.55 4.41 17.42
N ASN A 278 -1.24 3.34 18.14
CA ASN A 278 -2.00 2.09 18.09
C ASN A 278 -3.34 2.21 18.84
N LEU A 279 -4.36 1.54 18.29
CA LEU A 279 -5.65 1.25 18.93
C LEU A 279 -6.49 2.48 19.29
N GLY A 280 -6.36 3.59 18.54
CA GLY A 280 -7.18 4.79 18.72
C GLY A 280 -8.68 4.52 18.54
N LEU A 281 -8.99 3.63 17.61
CA LEU A 281 -10.34 3.24 17.21
C LEU A 281 -10.47 1.71 17.16
N THR A 282 -11.68 1.19 17.43
CA THR A 282 -11.99 -0.21 17.09
C THR A 282 -12.08 -0.37 15.58
N GLN A 283 -11.86 -1.59 15.07
CA GLN A 283 -11.97 -1.86 13.65
C GLN A 283 -13.39 -1.58 13.12
N LYS A 284 -14.43 -1.91 13.88
CA LYS A 284 -15.82 -1.59 13.50
C LYS A 284 -16.06 -0.09 13.42
N ALA A 285 -15.48 0.70 14.33
CA ALA A 285 -15.56 2.16 14.27
C ALA A 285 -14.94 2.69 12.98
N ARG A 286 -13.75 2.20 12.60
CA ARG A 286 -13.08 2.59 11.34
C ARG A 286 -13.98 2.31 10.13
N ILE A 287 -14.61 1.14 10.08
CA ILE A 287 -15.54 0.76 9.00
C ILE A 287 -16.76 1.69 8.98
N SER A 288 -17.36 1.98 10.13
CA SER A 288 -18.54 2.85 10.28
C SER A 288 -18.25 4.29 9.85
N LEU A 289 -17.07 4.81 10.22
CA LEU A 289 -16.56 6.11 9.79
C LEU A 289 -16.30 6.16 8.28
N ALA A 290 -15.62 5.15 7.74
CA ALA A 290 -15.36 5.07 6.31
C ALA A 290 -16.66 5.01 5.47
N LYS A 291 -17.68 4.28 5.94
CA LYS A 291 -19.02 4.25 5.34
C LYS A 291 -19.70 5.62 5.35
N SER A 292 -19.42 6.43 6.37
CA SER A 292 -19.95 7.79 6.53
C SER A 292 -19.16 8.85 5.73
N GLY A 293 -18.13 8.44 4.99
CA GLY A 293 -17.32 9.32 4.13
C GLY A 293 -16.08 9.91 4.81
N VAL A 294 -15.77 9.51 6.05
CA VAL A 294 -14.52 9.90 6.72
C VAL A 294 -13.35 9.16 6.09
N LEU A 295 -12.28 9.89 5.77
CA LEU A 295 -11.06 9.30 5.22
C LEU A 295 -10.17 8.78 6.35
N ILE A 296 -10.06 7.45 6.43
CA ILE A 296 -9.35 6.72 7.49
C ILE A 296 -8.80 5.39 6.95
N ASN A 297 -7.59 5.01 7.36
CA ASN A 297 -7.01 3.67 7.16
C ASN A 297 -7.04 2.90 8.50
N THR A 298 -6.20 1.87 8.67
CA THR A 298 -5.91 1.34 10.01
C THR A 298 -4.58 1.90 10.52
N ASP A 299 -4.44 1.95 11.84
CA ASP A 299 -3.17 2.22 12.53
C ASP A 299 -1.99 1.40 11.97
N ALA A 300 -2.19 0.11 11.69
CA ALA A 300 -1.16 -0.77 11.16
C ALA A 300 -0.55 -0.31 9.82
N LEU A 301 -1.29 0.47 9.01
CA LEU A 301 -0.75 1.08 7.80
C LEU A 301 -0.23 2.48 8.05
N ASP A 302 -0.96 3.30 8.81
CA ASP A 302 -0.58 4.68 9.07
C ASP A 302 0.74 4.75 9.84
N ASN A 303 0.89 3.99 10.93
CA ASN A 303 2.04 4.10 11.84
C ASN A 303 3.18 3.12 11.56
N SER A 304 3.14 2.39 10.44
CA SER A 304 4.09 1.33 10.10
C SER A 304 5.56 1.80 10.02
N GLY A 305 5.79 3.10 9.81
CA GLY A 305 7.14 3.66 9.66
C GLY A 305 8.04 3.46 10.88
N GLY A 306 7.46 3.30 12.08
CA GLY A 306 8.23 2.92 13.28
C GLY A 306 8.83 1.52 13.17
N VAL A 307 7.99 0.54 12.82
CA VAL A 307 8.43 -0.86 12.68
C VAL A 307 9.39 -1.02 11.50
N ASP A 308 9.13 -0.33 10.39
CA ASP A 308 9.98 -0.36 9.20
C ASP A 308 11.40 0.20 9.47
N MET A 309 11.49 1.35 10.17
CA MET A 309 12.81 1.87 10.60
C MET A 309 13.55 0.91 11.54
N SER A 310 12.83 0.18 12.39
CA SER A 310 13.42 -0.86 13.24
C SER A 310 13.96 -2.05 12.42
N ASP A 311 13.25 -2.48 11.38
CA ASP A 311 13.75 -3.53 10.45
C ASP A 311 15.05 -3.09 9.76
N HIS A 312 15.08 -1.85 9.25
CA HIS A 312 16.30 -1.24 8.70
C HIS A 312 17.45 -1.18 9.72
N GLU A 313 17.17 -0.79 10.98
CA GLU A 313 18.19 -0.76 12.03
C GLU A 313 18.80 -2.15 12.26
N VAL A 314 17.97 -3.16 12.46
CA VAL A 314 18.40 -4.54 12.76
C VAL A 314 19.23 -5.09 11.61
N ASN A 315 18.73 -4.98 10.37
CA ASN A 315 19.43 -5.49 9.19
C ASN A 315 20.73 -4.72 8.89
N LEU A 316 20.78 -3.41 9.15
CA LEU A 316 22.03 -2.67 9.08
C LEU A 316 23.02 -3.12 10.15
N LYS A 317 22.60 -3.33 11.40
CA LYS A 317 23.49 -3.82 12.46
C LYS A 317 24.05 -5.20 12.14
N ILE A 318 23.22 -6.12 11.61
CA ILE A 318 23.67 -7.44 11.13
C ILE A 318 24.74 -7.30 10.04
N LEU A 319 24.50 -6.45 9.03
CA LEU A 319 25.47 -6.18 7.97
C LEU A 319 26.78 -5.60 8.51
N LEU A 320 26.71 -4.57 9.35
CA LEU A 320 27.88 -3.86 9.81
C LEU A 320 28.71 -4.67 10.80
N ASP A 321 28.11 -5.62 11.53
CA ASP A 321 28.85 -6.59 12.34
C ASP A 321 29.68 -7.55 11.47
N ILE A 322 29.20 -7.92 10.27
CA ILE A 322 30.01 -8.65 9.28
C ILE A 322 31.23 -7.83 8.85
N LEU A 323 31.05 -6.52 8.60
CA LEU A 323 32.15 -5.63 8.22
C LEU A 323 33.19 -5.48 9.34
N LEU A 324 32.75 -5.44 10.61
CA LEU A 324 33.64 -5.45 11.77
C LEU A 324 34.44 -6.75 11.87
N LYS A 325 33.78 -7.90 11.72
CA LYS A 325 34.42 -9.23 11.73
C LYS A 325 35.45 -9.37 10.61
N ARG A 326 35.20 -8.78 9.43
CA ARG A 326 36.14 -8.72 8.30
C ARG A 326 37.21 -7.64 8.42
N LYS A 327 37.20 -6.84 9.48
CA LYS A 327 38.11 -5.69 9.69
C LYS A 327 38.03 -4.62 8.59
N VAL A 328 36.90 -4.57 7.87
CA VAL A 328 36.59 -3.50 6.90
C VAL A 328 36.25 -2.21 7.64
N LEU A 329 35.47 -2.34 8.73
CA LEU A 329 35.31 -1.29 9.73
C LEU A 329 36.33 -1.51 10.85
N LYS A 330 36.96 -0.42 11.32
CA LYS A 330 38.07 -0.51 12.28
C LYS A 330 37.59 -0.66 13.73
N SER A 331 36.38 -0.18 14.05
CA SER A 331 35.88 -0.19 15.43
C SER A 331 34.35 -0.11 15.50
N ARG A 332 33.79 -0.54 16.63
CA ARG A 332 32.36 -0.35 16.93
C ARG A 332 31.96 1.13 16.92
N LYS A 333 32.84 2.04 17.35
CA LYS A 333 32.61 3.49 17.29
C LYS A 333 32.39 3.99 15.86
N GLU A 334 33.20 3.50 14.92
CA GLU A 334 33.03 3.81 13.49
C GLU A 334 31.71 3.25 12.95
N ARG A 335 31.36 2.02 13.34
CA ARG A 335 30.09 1.37 12.99
C ARG A 335 28.87 2.18 13.46
N ASN A 336 28.84 2.59 14.72
CA ASN A 336 27.71 3.32 15.29
C ASN A 336 27.61 4.74 14.69
N SER A 337 28.75 5.40 14.45
CA SER A 337 28.77 6.67 13.71
C SER A 337 28.21 6.54 12.30
N LEU A 338 28.44 5.41 11.62
CA LEU A 338 27.88 5.15 10.30
C LEU A 338 26.34 4.98 10.37
N ILE A 339 25.81 4.22 11.34
CA ILE A 339 24.35 4.06 11.51
C ILE A 339 23.67 5.43 11.62
N HIS A 340 24.16 6.32 12.48
CA HIS A 340 23.60 7.66 12.63
C HIS A 340 23.71 8.51 11.35
N LYS A 341 24.77 8.35 10.55
CA LYS A 341 24.89 9.05 9.26
C LYS A 341 23.89 8.57 8.21
N LEU A 342 23.38 7.35 8.33
CA LEU A 342 22.40 6.76 7.41
C LEU A 342 20.96 7.15 7.74
N THR A 343 20.70 7.88 8.83
CA THR A 343 19.35 8.21 9.32
C THR A 343 18.46 8.79 8.22
N ASP A 344 18.93 9.78 7.46
CA ASP A 344 18.12 10.43 6.42
C ASP A 344 17.84 9.48 5.25
N GLU A 345 18.82 8.67 4.82
CA GLU A 345 18.61 7.70 3.74
C GLU A 345 17.64 6.58 4.14
N VAL A 346 17.71 6.09 5.38
CA VAL A 346 16.74 5.10 5.91
C VAL A 346 15.36 5.72 6.04
N THR A 347 15.28 6.96 6.52
CA THR A 347 14.03 7.72 6.61
C THR A 347 13.36 7.84 5.24
N ASP A 348 14.11 8.16 4.18
CA ASP A 348 13.57 8.27 2.83
C ASP A 348 13.02 6.94 2.31
N LEU A 349 13.69 5.82 2.63
CA LEU A 349 13.22 4.47 2.26
C LEU A 349 11.88 4.15 2.95
N VAL A 350 11.80 4.40 4.26
CA VAL A 350 10.60 4.15 5.07
C VAL A 350 9.41 5.00 4.60
N LEU A 351 9.62 6.31 4.41
CA LEU A 351 8.54 7.20 3.97
C LEU A 351 8.07 6.89 2.55
N GLN A 352 8.97 6.40 1.69
CA GLN A 352 8.59 5.93 0.36
C GLN A 352 7.66 4.71 0.47
N ASP A 353 7.94 3.75 1.36
CA ASP A 353 7.03 2.62 1.56
C ASP A 353 5.67 3.05 2.11
N ASN A 354 5.61 3.93 3.11
CA ASN A 354 4.35 4.52 3.59
C ASN A 354 3.54 5.18 2.46
N TYR A 355 4.21 5.96 1.62
CA TYR A 355 3.59 6.62 0.47
C TYR A 355 2.97 5.62 -0.50
N GLU A 356 3.70 4.55 -0.85
CA GLU A 356 3.28 3.55 -1.84
C GLU A 356 2.18 2.63 -1.31
N GLN A 357 2.25 2.20 -0.05
CA GLN A 357 1.20 1.39 0.56
C GLN A 357 -0.14 2.15 0.58
N SER A 358 -0.12 3.41 1.00
CA SER A 358 -1.32 4.26 0.98
C SER A 358 -1.84 4.55 -0.44
N GLU A 359 -0.95 4.66 -1.43
CA GLU A 359 -1.31 4.76 -2.86
C GLU A 359 -2.09 3.55 -3.35
N THR A 360 -1.64 2.37 -2.94
CA THR A 360 -2.23 1.09 -3.33
C THR A 360 -3.67 1.00 -2.88
N ILE A 361 -3.95 1.34 -1.62
CA ILE A 361 -5.32 1.35 -1.07
C ILE A 361 -6.22 2.28 -1.89
N SER A 362 -5.72 3.46 -2.24
CA SER A 362 -6.49 4.48 -2.96
C SER A 362 -6.78 4.03 -4.40
N CYS A 363 -5.81 3.38 -5.06
CA CYS A 363 -6.03 2.75 -6.36
C CYS A 363 -7.01 1.58 -6.27
N ASP A 364 -6.94 0.77 -5.21
CA ASP A 364 -7.80 -0.39 -5.02
C ASP A 364 -9.25 -0.02 -4.71
N ILE A 365 -9.51 1.08 -3.99
CA ILE A 365 -10.87 1.64 -3.87
C ILE A 365 -11.46 1.92 -5.25
N MET A 366 -10.71 2.59 -6.12
CA MET A 366 -11.15 2.89 -7.48
C MET A 366 -11.33 1.62 -8.34
N ARG A 367 -10.47 0.60 -8.17
CA ARG A 367 -10.64 -0.70 -8.84
C ARG A 367 -11.86 -1.46 -8.33
N ASN A 368 -12.14 -1.41 -7.03
CA ASN A 368 -13.31 -2.06 -6.43
C ASN A 368 -14.62 -1.44 -6.96
N GLN A 369 -14.68 -0.11 -7.08
CA GLN A 369 -15.83 0.58 -7.67
C GLN A 369 -16.10 0.18 -9.14
N ASP A 370 -15.06 -0.20 -9.90
CA ASP A 370 -15.19 -0.74 -11.25
C ASP A 370 -15.64 -2.22 -11.24
N ASN A 371 -15.12 -3.02 -10.30
CA ASN A 371 -15.46 -4.42 -10.12
C ASN A 371 -15.10 -4.94 -8.71
N SER A 372 -16.10 -5.22 -7.88
CA SER A 372 -15.91 -5.71 -6.50
C SER A 372 -15.53 -7.19 -6.41
N ILE A 373 -15.90 -7.99 -7.42
CA ILE A 373 -15.79 -9.45 -7.38
C ILE A 373 -14.36 -9.95 -7.14
N PRO A 374 -13.30 -9.37 -7.74
CA PRO A 374 -11.91 -9.76 -7.44
C PRO A 374 -11.55 -9.57 -5.95
N PHE A 375 -12.05 -8.54 -5.29
CA PHE A 375 -11.80 -8.27 -3.87
C PHE A 375 -12.53 -9.26 -2.98
N GLU A 376 -13.81 -9.54 -3.27
CA GLU A 376 -14.57 -10.59 -2.59
C GLU A 376 -13.90 -11.96 -2.75
N THR A 377 -13.46 -12.29 -3.96
CA THR A 377 -12.81 -13.57 -4.28
C THR A 377 -11.47 -13.68 -3.54
N THR A 378 -10.67 -12.61 -3.51
CA THR A 378 -9.40 -12.59 -2.78
C THR A 378 -9.60 -12.75 -1.27
N ALA A 379 -10.58 -12.06 -0.69
CA ALA A 379 -10.89 -12.20 0.73
C ALA A 379 -11.39 -13.62 1.08
N LYS A 380 -12.26 -14.21 0.26
CA LYS A 380 -12.71 -15.61 0.43
C LYS A 380 -11.54 -16.59 0.32
N TYR A 381 -10.66 -16.40 -0.67
CA TYR A 381 -9.47 -17.21 -0.85
C TYR A 381 -8.55 -17.18 0.38
N LEU A 382 -8.25 -16.00 0.93
CA LEU A 382 -7.42 -15.88 2.14
C LEU A 382 -8.06 -16.53 3.38
N LYS A 383 -9.40 -16.52 3.45
CA LYS A 383 -10.13 -17.23 4.51
C LYS A 383 -10.03 -18.74 4.34
N GLU A 384 -10.18 -19.23 3.11
CA GLU A 384 -10.07 -20.66 2.78
C GLU A 384 -8.65 -21.21 3.01
N THR A 385 -7.61 -20.40 2.82
CA THR A 385 -6.22 -20.77 3.13
C THR A 385 -5.90 -20.71 4.63
N GLY A 386 -6.82 -20.24 5.47
CA GLY A 386 -6.63 -20.10 6.91
C GLY A 386 -5.84 -18.86 7.34
N LEU A 387 -5.43 -18.00 6.40
CA LEU A 387 -4.68 -16.78 6.70
C LEU A 387 -5.57 -15.68 7.27
N LEU A 388 -6.80 -15.53 6.76
CA LEU A 388 -7.69 -14.43 7.15
C LEU A 388 -8.93 -14.93 7.89
N ASN A 389 -9.12 -14.47 9.13
CA ASN A 389 -10.34 -14.74 9.89
C ASN A 389 -11.30 -13.54 9.86
N PHE A 390 -12.40 -13.66 9.11
CA PHE A 390 -13.37 -12.57 8.95
C PHE A 390 -13.98 -12.09 10.28
N LYS A 391 -14.12 -12.97 11.27
CA LYS A 391 -14.71 -12.60 12.56
C LYS A 391 -13.73 -11.77 13.40
N ILE A 392 -12.46 -12.15 13.41
CA ILE A 392 -11.41 -11.46 14.17
C ILE A 392 -11.12 -10.10 13.53
N GLU A 393 -11.04 -10.06 12.19
CA GLU A 393 -10.69 -8.86 11.43
C GLU A 393 -11.88 -7.98 11.03
N HIS A 394 -13.10 -8.37 11.41
CA HIS A 394 -14.35 -7.67 11.09
C HIS A 394 -14.56 -7.42 9.58
N ILE A 395 -14.31 -8.44 8.76
CA ILE A 395 -14.52 -8.39 7.30
C ILE A 395 -15.98 -8.73 6.98
N ASP A 396 -16.79 -7.70 6.80
CA ASP A 396 -18.26 -7.84 6.66
C ASP A 396 -18.80 -7.45 5.27
N PHE A 397 -18.02 -6.77 4.42
CA PHE A 397 -18.49 -6.26 3.12
C PHE A 397 -19.13 -7.33 2.20
N ILE A 398 -18.63 -8.57 2.24
CA ILE A 398 -19.16 -9.70 1.48
C ILE A 398 -20.55 -10.09 1.99
N LYS A 399 -20.70 -10.20 3.32
CA LYS A 399 -21.97 -10.59 3.96
C LYS A 399 -23.02 -9.49 3.78
N GLU A 400 -22.59 -8.23 3.86
CA GLU A 400 -23.43 -7.05 3.70
C GLU A 400 -23.72 -6.70 2.23
N ASN A 401 -23.10 -7.40 1.26
CA ASN A 401 -23.23 -7.17 -0.17
C ASN A 401 -23.00 -5.69 -0.56
N ARG A 402 -21.86 -5.15 -0.14
CA ARG A 402 -21.45 -3.77 -0.41
C ARG A 402 -20.00 -3.71 -0.86
N ASP A 403 -19.58 -2.53 -1.32
CA ASP A 403 -18.18 -2.24 -1.56
C ASP A 403 -17.35 -2.35 -0.28
N ILE A 404 -16.12 -2.83 -0.46
CA ILE A 404 -15.12 -2.90 0.60
C ILE A 404 -14.70 -1.49 1.04
N THR A 405 -14.55 -1.27 2.35
CA THR A 405 -14.08 0.01 2.89
C THR A 405 -12.55 0.10 2.88
N ARG A 406 -12.00 1.32 3.03
CA ARG A 406 -10.54 1.52 3.16
C ARG A 406 -9.92 0.71 4.31
N PRO A 407 -10.47 0.70 5.54
CA PRO A 407 -9.93 -0.12 6.62
C PRO A 407 -9.93 -1.63 6.33
N GLU A 408 -10.98 -2.15 5.69
CA GLU A 408 -11.02 -3.57 5.27
C GLU A 408 -9.99 -3.86 4.17
N LEU A 409 -9.77 -2.92 3.23
CA LEU A 409 -8.71 -3.06 2.23
C LEU A 409 -7.31 -3.04 2.83
N THR A 410 -7.08 -2.23 3.86
CA THR A 410 -5.79 -2.22 4.58
C THR A 410 -5.49 -3.58 5.20
N VAL A 411 -6.49 -4.22 5.81
CA VAL A 411 -6.37 -5.59 6.31
C VAL A 411 -6.06 -6.55 5.15
N LEU A 412 -6.84 -6.48 4.06
CA LEU A 412 -6.64 -7.35 2.90
C LEU A 412 -5.23 -7.20 2.30
N LEU A 413 -4.70 -5.97 2.22
CA LEU A 413 -3.35 -5.69 1.75
C LEU A 413 -2.30 -6.41 2.59
N SER A 414 -2.37 -6.32 3.91
CA SER A 414 -1.45 -6.98 4.83
C SER A 414 -1.47 -8.51 4.64
N TYR A 415 -2.65 -9.12 4.61
CA TYR A 415 -2.77 -10.58 4.45
C TYR A 415 -2.34 -11.08 3.07
N VAL A 416 -2.54 -10.30 2.00
CA VAL A 416 -1.99 -10.63 0.66
C VAL A 416 -0.46 -10.59 0.67
N LYS A 417 0.15 -9.61 1.35
CA LYS A 417 1.60 -9.55 1.46
C LYS A 417 2.15 -10.74 2.25
N ILE A 418 1.54 -11.11 3.38
CA ILE A 418 1.89 -12.29 4.17
C ILE A 418 1.82 -13.55 3.31
N LEU A 419 0.67 -13.77 2.63
CA LEU A 419 0.49 -14.89 1.71
C LEU A 419 1.63 -14.98 0.69
N LEU A 420 1.96 -13.87 0.02
CA LEU A 420 2.96 -13.89 -1.04
C LEU A 420 4.38 -14.06 -0.50
N PHE A 421 4.69 -13.51 0.67
CA PHE A 421 5.98 -13.67 1.33
C PHE A 421 6.22 -15.13 1.71
N ASP A 422 5.28 -15.75 2.42
CA ASP A 422 5.37 -17.14 2.89
C ASP A 422 5.53 -18.11 1.70
N ARG A 423 4.93 -17.79 0.55
CA ARG A 423 4.99 -18.62 -0.65
C ARG A 423 6.31 -18.54 -1.41
N ILE A 424 7.16 -17.55 -1.15
CA ILE A 424 8.40 -17.37 -1.91
C ILE A 424 9.66 -17.42 -1.06
N VAL A 425 9.59 -17.12 0.25
CA VAL A 425 10.76 -16.83 1.09
C VAL A 425 11.84 -17.92 1.05
N ASP A 426 11.44 -19.20 1.08
CA ASP A 426 12.35 -20.34 1.07
C ASP A 426 13.05 -20.56 -0.28
N ASP A 427 12.49 -19.96 -1.33
CA ASP A 427 12.76 -20.29 -2.73
C ASP A 427 13.42 -19.13 -3.49
N VAL A 428 13.52 -17.95 -2.85
CA VAL A 428 14.18 -16.77 -3.41
C VAL A 428 15.68 -17.01 -3.52
N LYS A 429 16.21 -16.74 -4.72
CA LYS A 429 17.64 -16.82 -5.02
C LYS A 429 18.13 -15.54 -5.68
N LEU A 430 19.27 -15.06 -5.22
CA LEU A 430 20.02 -13.95 -5.83
C LEU A 430 20.86 -14.44 -7.02
N ASP A 431 20.19 -15.03 -8.00
CA ASP A 431 20.81 -15.73 -9.13
C ASP A 431 20.91 -14.91 -10.42
N ASN A 432 20.31 -13.71 -10.44
CA ASN A 432 20.28 -12.84 -11.61
C ASN A 432 20.28 -11.36 -11.23
N GLU A 433 20.59 -10.50 -12.21
CA GLU A 433 20.71 -9.04 -12.02
C GLU A 433 19.40 -8.40 -11.52
N LEU A 434 18.24 -8.92 -11.95
CA LEU A 434 16.93 -8.41 -11.53
C LEU A 434 16.72 -8.60 -10.03
N MET A 435 16.94 -9.81 -9.52
CA MET A 435 16.81 -10.12 -8.09
C MET A 435 17.86 -9.34 -7.28
N ASN A 436 19.10 -9.25 -7.78
CA ASN A 436 20.15 -8.45 -7.16
C ASN A 436 19.78 -6.97 -7.06
N SER A 437 19.09 -6.41 -8.06
CA SER A 437 18.67 -5.01 -8.04
C SER A 437 17.59 -4.74 -7.00
N LEU A 438 16.65 -5.67 -6.82
CA LEU A 438 15.59 -5.57 -5.80
C LEU A 438 16.17 -5.67 -4.38
N TYR A 439 17.08 -6.63 -4.18
CA TYR A 439 17.79 -6.76 -2.91
C TYR A 439 18.61 -5.53 -2.56
N LYS A 440 19.34 -4.97 -3.54
CA LYS A 440 20.11 -3.74 -3.35
C LYS A 440 19.23 -2.55 -2.98
N ALA A 441 18.01 -2.47 -3.53
CA ALA A 441 17.11 -1.35 -3.26
C ALA A 441 16.69 -1.23 -1.79
N TYR A 442 16.84 -2.29 -0.99
CA TYR A 442 16.62 -2.25 0.47
C TYR A 442 17.67 -1.39 1.21
N PHE A 443 18.91 -1.34 0.73
CA PHE A 443 20.00 -0.68 1.46
C PHE A 443 20.14 0.79 1.08
N PRO A 444 20.54 1.65 2.04
CA PRO A 444 20.96 3.02 1.75
C PRO A 444 22.01 3.09 0.64
N LYS A 445 21.94 4.13 -0.20
CA LYS A 445 22.89 4.37 -1.30
C LYS A 445 24.33 4.46 -0.78
N THR A 446 24.55 5.04 0.39
CA THR A 446 25.87 5.08 1.02
C THR A 446 26.43 3.68 1.30
N ILE A 447 25.60 2.74 1.77
CA ILE A 447 26.01 1.35 1.99
C ILE A 447 26.34 0.68 0.65
N LEU A 448 25.48 0.84 -0.35
CA LEU A 448 25.70 0.25 -1.68
C LEU A 448 27.01 0.73 -2.32
N ASN A 449 27.29 2.04 -2.23
CA ASN A 449 28.47 2.64 -2.86
C ASN A 449 29.79 2.25 -2.17
N LYS A 450 29.79 2.11 -0.84
CA LYS A 450 31.03 1.84 -0.08
C LYS A 450 31.25 0.37 0.25
N TYR A 451 30.16 -0.38 0.44
CA TYR A 451 30.18 -1.74 0.99
C TYR A 451 29.32 -2.72 0.17
N GLY A 452 28.95 -2.36 -1.06
CA GLY A 452 28.00 -3.12 -1.88
C GLY A 452 28.44 -4.56 -2.23
N GLU A 453 29.72 -4.91 -2.09
CA GLU A 453 30.18 -6.30 -2.24
C GLU A 453 29.84 -7.16 -1.01
N TYR A 454 29.78 -6.56 0.18
CA TYR A 454 29.57 -7.27 1.45
C TYR A 454 28.10 -7.55 1.76
N ILE A 455 27.16 -6.84 1.12
CA ILE A 455 25.72 -7.02 1.37
C ILE A 455 25.27 -8.45 1.04
N PHE A 456 25.97 -9.16 0.16
CA PHE A 456 25.65 -10.54 -0.22
C PHE A 456 26.03 -11.59 0.83
N ASP A 457 26.80 -11.18 1.85
CA ASP A 457 27.10 -11.98 3.04
C ASP A 457 26.02 -11.86 4.13
N HIS A 458 25.03 -10.98 3.95
CA HIS A 458 23.94 -10.82 4.89
C HIS A 458 23.15 -12.12 5.06
N ARG A 459 22.92 -12.52 6.31
CA ARG A 459 22.31 -13.81 6.64
C ARG A 459 20.84 -13.89 6.21
N LEU A 460 20.12 -12.76 6.25
CA LEU A 460 18.71 -12.64 5.87
C LEU A 460 18.49 -12.15 4.43
N LYS A 461 19.48 -12.28 3.55
CA LYS A 461 19.39 -11.75 2.19
C LYS A 461 18.19 -12.28 1.41
N ASN A 462 17.79 -13.54 1.65
CA ASN A 462 16.63 -14.15 0.98
C ASN A 462 15.32 -13.55 1.50
N GLN A 463 15.17 -13.40 2.82
CA GLN A 463 14.02 -12.78 3.48
C GLN A 463 13.86 -11.32 3.03
N ILE A 464 14.93 -10.52 3.09
CA ILE A 464 14.92 -9.13 2.61
C ILE A 464 14.51 -9.08 1.13
N THR A 465 15.05 -9.96 0.30
CA THR A 465 14.70 -10.00 -1.13
C THR A 465 13.23 -10.36 -1.34
N ALA A 466 12.70 -11.34 -0.59
CA ALA A 466 11.29 -11.70 -0.63
C ALA A 466 10.39 -10.52 -0.25
N THR A 467 10.70 -9.83 0.85
CA THR A 467 9.99 -8.61 1.29
C THR A 467 10.00 -7.54 0.20
N MET A 468 11.17 -7.26 -0.40
CA MET A 468 11.28 -6.25 -1.46
C MET A 468 10.51 -6.63 -2.73
N ILE A 469 10.48 -7.91 -3.11
CA ILE A 469 9.68 -8.40 -4.24
C ILE A 469 8.19 -8.20 -3.96
N VAL A 470 7.73 -8.63 -2.80
CA VAL A 470 6.32 -8.56 -2.41
C VAL A 470 5.86 -7.11 -2.31
N ASN A 471 6.61 -6.25 -1.60
CA ASN A 471 6.29 -4.83 -1.49
C ASN A 471 6.24 -4.17 -2.87
N LYS A 472 7.28 -4.33 -3.71
CA LYS A 472 7.27 -3.74 -5.06
C LYS A 472 6.11 -4.25 -5.91
N ALA A 473 5.76 -5.53 -5.79
CA ALA A 473 4.71 -6.12 -6.60
C ALA A 473 3.31 -5.67 -6.15
N VAL A 474 3.01 -5.85 -4.88
CA VAL A 474 1.67 -5.60 -4.31
C VAL A 474 1.39 -4.10 -4.23
N ASN A 475 2.38 -3.27 -3.85
CA ASN A 475 2.19 -1.81 -3.74
C ASN A 475 1.88 -1.12 -5.10
N GLN A 476 1.92 -1.87 -6.19
CA GLN A 476 1.73 -1.35 -7.55
C GLN A 476 0.53 -2.06 -8.20
N ALA A 477 0.59 -3.39 -8.26
CA ALA A 477 -0.43 -4.23 -8.88
C ALA A 477 -1.77 -4.21 -8.12
N GLY A 478 -1.75 -3.93 -6.82
CA GLY A 478 -2.91 -4.03 -5.93
C GLY A 478 -3.10 -5.42 -5.34
N THR A 479 -4.11 -5.53 -4.46
CA THR A 479 -4.35 -6.71 -3.61
C THR A 479 -4.88 -7.93 -4.36
N THR A 480 -5.45 -7.76 -5.55
CA THR A 480 -6.23 -8.82 -6.21
C THR A 480 -5.51 -9.52 -7.35
N ILE A 481 -4.52 -8.89 -8.01
CA ILE A 481 -3.95 -9.40 -9.26
C ILE A 481 -3.30 -10.78 -9.08
N PHE A 482 -2.44 -10.96 -8.06
CA PHE A 482 -1.73 -12.23 -7.86
C PHE A 482 -2.66 -13.37 -7.43
N PRO A 483 -3.53 -13.20 -6.39
CA PRO A 483 -4.48 -14.25 -6.01
C PRO A 483 -5.42 -14.65 -7.15
N MET A 484 -5.90 -13.69 -7.94
CA MET A 484 -6.81 -13.95 -9.06
C MET A 484 -6.12 -14.74 -10.19
N ILE A 485 -4.92 -14.32 -10.62
CA ILE A 485 -4.21 -15.05 -11.68
C ILE A 485 -3.86 -16.46 -11.19
N HIS A 486 -3.39 -16.62 -9.95
CA HIS A 486 -3.12 -17.92 -9.37
C HIS A 486 -4.36 -18.82 -9.39
N SER A 487 -5.51 -18.32 -8.91
CA SER A 487 -6.77 -19.07 -8.86
C SER A 487 -7.26 -19.46 -10.26
N ASN A 488 -7.07 -18.60 -11.26
CA ASN A 488 -7.54 -18.84 -12.62
C ASN A 488 -6.63 -19.76 -13.45
N THR A 489 -5.32 -19.80 -13.16
CA THR A 489 -4.35 -20.52 -14.01
C THR A 489 -3.59 -21.64 -13.30
N GLY A 490 -3.69 -21.74 -11.96
CA GLY A 490 -2.87 -22.63 -11.14
C GLY A 490 -1.38 -22.27 -11.15
N THR A 491 -0.99 -21.09 -11.68
CA THR A 491 0.41 -20.69 -11.75
C THR A 491 0.91 -20.28 -10.35
N ASP A 492 2.02 -20.87 -9.94
CA ASP A 492 2.65 -20.59 -8.66
C ASP A 492 3.07 -19.11 -8.47
N TYR A 493 2.96 -18.60 -7.24
CA TYR A 493 3.23 -17.20 -6.88
C TYR A 493 4.66 -16.76 -7.17
N LYS A 494 5.65 -17.63 -6.98
CA LYS A 494 7.06 -17.35 -7.32
C LYS A 494 7.20 -17.01 -8.79
N LYS A 495 6.55 -17.81 -9.66
CA LYS A 495 6.56 -17.56 -11.11
C LYS A 495 5.82 -16.26 -11.40
N LEU A 496 4.64 -16.03 -10.83
CA LEU A 496 3.88 -14.80 -11.05
C LEU A 496 4.67 -13.54 -10.68
N LEU A 497 5.29 -13.51 -9.49
CA LEU A 497 6.08 -12.38 -9.03
C LEU A 497 7.31 -12.17 -9.92
N LYS A 498 8.06 -13.23 -10.25
CA LYS A 498 9.21 -13.11 -11.16
C LYS A 498 8.82 -12.57 -12.54
N ARG A 499 7.71 -13.06 -13.11
CA ARG A 499 7.18 -12.57 -14.40
C ARG A 499 6.68 -11.14 -14.31
N TYR A 500 6.06 -10.74 -13.19
CA TYR A 500 5.59 -9.38 -12.97
C TYR A 500 6.76 -8.39 -12.89
N ILE A 501 7.79 -8.68 -12.10
CA ILE A 501 8.96 -7.79 -11.99
C ILE A 501 9.69 -7.69 -13.35
N PHE A 502 9.74 -8.77 -14.13
CA PHE A 502 10.25 -8.71 -15.49
C PHE A 502 9.38 -7.83 -16.39
N ALA A 503 8.05 -7.95 -16.32
CA ALA A 503 7.12 -7.10 -17.08
C ALA A 503 7.27 -5.62 -16.72
N ASP A 504 7.41 -5.31 -15.43
CA ASP A 504 7.65 -3.97 -14.90
C ASP A 504 8.90 -3.32 -15.52
N LYS A 505 10.01 -4.07 -15.55
CA LYS A 505 11.27 -3.64 -16.18
C LYS A 505 11.14 -3.55 -17.71
N LEU A 506 10.52 -4.53 -18.36
CA LEU A 506 10.32 -4.57 -19.82
C LEU A 506 9.54 -3.35 -20.32
N MET A 507 8.51 -2.94 -19.56
CA MET A 507 7.65 -1.81 -19.90
C MET A 507 8.17 -0.46 -19.39
N GLN A 508 9.32 -0.42 -18.70
CA GLN A 508 9.88 0.78 -18.07
C GLN A 508 8.88 1.46 -17.12
N ALA A 509 8.09 0.66 -16.42
CA ALA A 509 6.94 1.11 -15.64
C ALA A 509 7.34 2.04 -14.50
N GLU A 510 8.47 1.77 -13.83
CA GLU A 510 9.02 2.61 -12.76
C GLU A 510 9.17 4.09 -13.20
N GLY A 511 9.75 4.33 -14.37
CA GLY A 511 9.93 5.68 -14.90
C GLY A 511 8.62 6.40 -15.22
N ILE A 512 7.56 5.63 -15.54
CA ILE A 512 6.21 6.16 -15.74
C ILE A 512 5.58 6.53 -14.39
N ARG A 513 5.67 5.66 -13.38
CA ARG A 513 5.15 5.93 -12.03
C ARG A 513 5.79 7.17 -11.41
N THR A 514 7.11 7.32 -11.52
CA THR A 514 7.82 8.53 -11.05
C THR A 514 7.30 9.80 -11.72
N LYS A 515 7.03 9.76 -13.04
CA LYS A 515 6.45 10.91 -13.74
C LYS A 515 5.03 11.23 -13.27
N ILE A 516 4.22 10.22 -12.94
CA ILE A 516 2.87 10.40 -12.40
C ILE A 516 2.94 10.99 -10.98
N ARG A 517 3.73 10.41 -10.08
CA ARG A 517 3.89 10.86 -8.68
C ARG A 517 4.47 12.27 -8.58
N ASN A 518 5.30 12.69 -9.53
CA ASN A 518 5.77 14.08 -9.65
C ASN A 518 4.65 15.10 -9.97
N LEU A 519 3.43 14.65 -10.22
CA LEU A 519 2.24 15.48 -10.40
C LEU A 519 1.42 15.66 -9.12
N ASP A 520 1.92 15.21 -7.97
CA ASP A 520 1.26 15.43 -6.68
C ASP A 520 0.93 16.90 -6.44
N TYR A 521 -0.30 17.16 -6.03
CA TYR A 521 -0.90 18.50 -5.87
C TYR A 521 -0.93 19.37 -7.13
N LYS A 522 -0.64 18.81 -8.32
CA LYS A 522 -0.71 19.52 -9.61
C LYS A 522 -1.94 19.13 -10.43
N ILE A 523 -2.45 17.92 -10.22
CA ILE A 523 -3.63 17.37 -10.88
C ILE A 523 -4.53 16.68 -9.84
N PRO A 524 -5.82 16.44 -10.15
CA PRO A 524 -6.71 15.71 -9.25
C PRO A 524 -6.18 14.31 -8.95
N SER A 525 -6.33 13.85 -7.69
CA SER A 525 -5.86 12.53 -7.25
C SER A 525 -6.49 11.38 -8.06
N GLN A 526 -7.78 11.50 -8.39
CA GLN A 526 -8.49 10.53 -9.22
C GLN A 526 -7.88 10.38 -10.62
N THR A 527 -7.36 11.47 -11.21
CA THR A 527 -6.65 11.43 -12.48
C THR A 527 -5.32 10.67 -12.36
N GLN A 528 -4.58 10.85 -11.26
CA GLN A 528 -3.36 10.09 -11.01
C GLN A 528 -3.64 8.59 -10.87
N TYR A 529 -4.64 8.21 -10.07
CA TYR A 529 -5.00 6.82 -9.84
C TYR A 529 -5.47 6.16 -11.13
N PHE A 530 -6.24 6.86 -11.96
CA PHE A 530 -6.56 6.41 -13.31
C PHE A 530 -5.30 6.08 -14.12
N MET A 531 -4.30 6.98 -14.14
CA MET A 531 -3.06 6.76 -14.90
C MET A 531 -2.26 5.55 -14.38
N LEU A 532 -2.16 5.38 -13.06
CA LEU A 532 -1.51 4.22 -12.44
C LEU A 532 -2.25 2.92 -12.77
N ILE A 533 -3.58 2.91 -12.64
CA ILE A 533 -4.40 1.74 -12.96
C ILE A 533 -4.29 1.36 -14.44
N GLU A 534 -4.23 2.32 -15.36
CA GLU A 534 -4.06 2.03 -16.79
C GLU A 534 -2.69 1.41 -17.12
N LEU A 535 -1.62 1.83 -16.43
CA LEU A 535 -0.31 1.18 -16.48
C LEU A 535 -0.41 -0.27 -15.99
N GLU A 536 -1.02 -0.50 -14.83
CA GLU A 536 -1.17 -1.83 -14.24
C GLU A 536 -2.05 -2.77 -15.07
N LYS A 537 -3.08 -2.25 -15.73
CA LYS A 537 -3.87 -3.04 -16.70
C LYS A 537 -3.03 -3.53 -17.88
N THR A 538 -2.00 -2.80 -18.28
CA THR A 538 -1.06 -3.26 -19.33
C THR A 538 -0.06 -4.27 -18.75
N LEU A 539 0.43 -4.06 -17.52
CA LEU A 539 1.30 -5.02 -16.84
C LEU A 539 0.60 -6.34 -16.53
N LYS A 540 -0.70 -6.34 -16.18
CA LYS A 540 -1.50 -7.57 -16.06
C LYS A 540 -1.51 -8.37 -17.35
N VAL A 541 -1.74 -7.71 -18.50
CA VAL A 541 -1.71 -8.38 -19.82
C VAL A 541 -0.33 -8.93 -20.15
N ALA A 542 0.73 -8.18 -19.79
CA ALA A 542 2.09 -8.66 -19.94
C ALA A 542 2.35 -9.91 -19.08
N LEU A 543 1.98 -9.86 -17.79
CA LEU A 543 2.10 -10.97 -16.85
C LEU A 543 1.39 -12.22 -17.37
N GLU A 544 0.11 -12.12 -17.75
CA GLU A 544 -0.68 -13.23 -18.30
C GLU A 544 -0.10 -13.81 -19.60
N TRP A 545 0.65 -13.02 -20.37
CA TRP A 545 1.35 -13.51 -21.56
C TRP A 545 2.68 -14.19 -21.20
N LEU A 546 3.40 -13.67 -20.20
CA LEU A 546 4.71 -14.13 -19.73
C LEU A 546 4.66 -15.36 -18.82
N ILE A 547 3.50 -15.74 -18.29
CA ILE A 547 3.37 -17.02 -17.56
C ILE A 547 3.62 -18.23 -18.46
N ASN A 548 3.48 -18.08 -19.78
CA ASN A 548 3.91 -19.11 -20.73
C ASN A 548 5.44 -19.05 -20.90
N ASP A 549 6.12 -20.16 -20.62
CA ASP A 549 7.59 -20.19 -20.62
C ASP A 549 8.18 -19.96 -22.01
N LYS A 550 7.55 -20.48 -23.07
CA LYS A 550 8.00 -20.22 -24.45
C LYS A 550 7.94 -18.73 -24.79
N ASN A 551 6.88 -18.04 -24.35
CA ASN A 551 6.74 -16.60 -24.54
C ASN A 551 7.81 -15.83 -23.75
N PHE A 552 8.10 -16.27 -22.54
CA PHE A 552 9.13 -15.68 -21.70
C PHE A 552 10.54 -15.82 -22.29
N ASP A 553 10.90 -17.00 -22.76
CA ASP A 553 12.23 -17.25 -23.36
C ASP A 553 12.36 -16.43 -24.66
N MET A 554 11.32 -16.45 -25.51
CA MET A 554 11.26 -15.70 -26.75
C MET A 554 11.44 -14.18 -26.56
N ILE A 555 10.82 -13.58 -25.53
CA ILE A 555 10.96 -12.14 -25.27
C ILE A 555 12.34 -11.78 -24.75
N GLN A 556 13.01 -12.69 -24.03
CA GLN A 556 14.39 -12.48 -23.59
C GLN A 556 15.34 -12.46 -24.78
N ASP A 557 15.19 -13.40 -25.71
CA ASP A 557 16.07 -13.55 -26.87
C ASP A 557 15.86 -12.45 -27.92
N HIS A 558 14.63 -11.93 -28.05
CA HIS A 558 14.27 -10.97 -29.10
C HIS A 558 13.74 -9.63 -28.57
N LYS A 559 14.19 -9.20 -27.38
CA LYS A 559 13.77 -7.94 -26.73
C LYS A 559 13.80 -6.72 -27.67
N THR A 560 14.86 -6.58 -28.49
CA THR A 560 15.01 -5.45 -29.41
C THR A 560 13.90 -5.38 -30.45
N LEU A 561 13.40 -6.52 -30.93
CA LEU A 561 12.26 -6.56 -31.85
C LEU A 561 10.97 -6.18 -31.11
N PHE A 562 10.77 -6.71 -29.91
CA PHE A 562 9.61 -6.33 -29.09
C PHE A 562 9.58 -4.82 -28.82
N ASP A 563 10.71 -4.20 -28.48
CA ASP A 563 10.77 -2.74 -28.25
C ASP A 563 10.35 -1.95 -29.50
N LYS A 564 10.78 -2.38 -30.70
CA LYS A 564 10.33 -1.78 -31.97
C LYS A 564 8.82 -1.93 -32.17
N ILE A 565 8.26 -3.11 -31.90
CA ILE A 565 6.82 -3.38 -32.02
C ILE A 565 6.05 -2.53 -31.02
N LYS A 566 6.45 -2.58 -29.75
CA LYS A 566 5.90 -1.81 -28.62
C LYS A 566 5.77 -0.33 -28.95
N ASP A 567 6.78 0.26 -29.58
CA ASP A 567 6.82 1.69 -29.93
C ASP A 567 6.09 2.02 -31.24
N THR A 568 5.81 1.02 -32.07
CA THR A 568 5.13 1.17 -33.37
C THR A 568 3.62 0.99 -33.25
N VAL A 569 3.16 0.09 -32.36
CA VAL A 569 1.74 -0.24 -32.18
C VAL A 569 0.87 0.99 -31.89
N PRO A 570 1.17 1.85 -30.88
CA PRO A 570 0.34 3.03 -30.61
C PRO A 570 0.30 4.06 -31.75
N LYS A 571 1.30 4.07 -32.64
CA LYS A 571 1.38 4.98 -33.79
C LYS A 571 0.51 4.55 -34.96
N ASN A 572 0.10 3.28 -35.00
CA ASN A 572 -0.72 2.70 -36.07
C ASN A 572 -2.20 2.52 -35.71
N LEU A 573 -2.64 3.12 -34.59
CA LEU A 573 -4.06 3.15 -34.23
C LEU A 573 -4.85 3.90 -35.30
N ALA A 574 -5.98 3.32 -35.70
CA ALA A 574 -6.93 3.90 -36.65
C ALA A 574 -8.36 3.87 -36.08
N GLY A 575 -9.28 4.53 -36.79
CA GLY A 575 -10.72 4.51 -36.49
C GLY A 575 -11.05 4.82 -35.02
N HIS A 576 -11.90 3.98 -34.43
CA HIS A 576 -12.39 4.15 -33.06
C HIS A 576 -11.27 4.15 -31.99
N LEU A 577 -10.22 3.35 -32.16
CA LEU A 577 -9.10 3.30 -31.22
C LEU A 577 -8.33 4.62 -31.21
N LYS A 578 -8.09 5.22 -32.39
CA LYS A 578 -7.43 6.53 -32.50
C LYS A 578 -8.28 7.66 -31.91
N ASN A 579 -9.59 7.62 -32.13
CA ASN A 579 -10.52 8.60 -31.56
C ASN A 579 -10.52 8.53 -30.03
N ASN A 580 -10.56 7.32 -29.45
CA ASN A 580 -10.47 7.15 -27.99
C ASN A 580 -9.12 7.55 -27.42
N PHE A 581 -8.01 7.24 -28.11
CA PHE A 581 -6.68 7.73 -27.74
C PHE A 581 -6.70 9.27 -27.62
N ASN A 582 -7.19 9.96 -28.65
CA ASN A 582 -7.23 11.42 -28.66
C ASN A 582 -8.15 11.97 -27.57
N ARG A 583 -9.32 11.35 -27.34
CA ARG A 583 -10.27 11.73 -26.29
C ARG A 583 -9.67 11.62 -24.88
N ILE A 584 -9.03 10.50 -24.56
CA ILE A 584 -8.40 10.29 -23.25
C ILE A 584 -7.22 11.25 -23.09
N ASN A 585 -6.37 11.39 -24.11
CA ASN A 585 -5.25 12.32 -24.08
C ASN A 585 -5.71 13.76 -23.82
N GLN A 586 -6.77 14.21 -24.51
CA GLN A 586 -7.33 15.55 -24.30
C GLN A 586 -7.96 15.70 -22.92
N ARG A 587 -8.68 14.68 -22.43
CA ARG A 587 -9.21 14.67 -21.06
C ARG A 587 -8.11 14.85 -20.03
N LEU A 588 -7.03 14.08 -20.10
CA LEU A 588 -5.90 14.18 -19.17
C LEU A 588 -5.25 15.57 -19.21
N ILE A 589 -5.10 16.16 -20.40
CA ILE A 589 -4.58 17.53 -20.56
C ILE A 589 -5.53 18.56 -19.93
N ASN A 590 -6.85 18.41 -20.12
CA ASN A 590 -7.85 19.28 -19.51
C ASN A 590 -7.84 19.16 -17.97
N GLU A 591 -7.55 17.98 -17.45
CA GLU A 591 -7.31 17.71 -16.01
C GLU A 591 -5.89 18.13 -15.55
N LYS A 592 -5.24 19.04 -16.29
CA LYS A 592 -3.94 19.66 -15.99
C LYS A 592 -2.72 18.72 -16.06
N CYS A 593 -2.85 17.51 -16.59
CA CYS A 593 -1.71 16.63 -16.84
C CYS A 593 -0.81 17.20 -17.94
N THR A 594 0.50 17.02 -17.82
CA THR A 594 1.43 17.47 -18.87
C THR A 594 1.20 16.68 -20.16
N LYS A 595 1.31 17.34 -21.33
CA LYS A 595 1.12 16.70 -22.65
C LYS A 595 1.98 15.44 -22.83
N SER A 596 3.21 15.47 -22.29
CA SER A 596 4.14 14.34 -22.35
C SER A 596 3.62 13.14 -21.56
N VAL A 597 3.22 13.34 -20.29
CA VAL A 597 2.70 12.26 -19.44
C VAL A 597 1.37 11.73 -19.98
N ALA A 598 0.42 12.61 -20.34
CA ALA A 598 -0.86 12.22 -20.91
C ALA A 598 -0.69 11.32 -22.15
N LYS A 599 0.23 11.69 -23.05
CA LYS A 599 0.57 10.90 -24.23
C LYS A 599 1.18 9.55 -23.86
N THR A 600 2.13 9.51 -22.93
CA THR A 600 2.75 8.25 -22.46
C THR A 600 1.70 7.29 -21.88
N ILE A 601 0.73 7.79 -21.11
CA ILE A 601 -0.35 6.96 -20.55
C ILE A 601 -1.30 6.42 -21.64
N CYS A 602 -1.59 7.24 -22.66
CA CYS A 602 -2.36 6.75 -23.78
C CYS A 602 -1.57 5.70 -24.57
N GLU A 603 -0.28 5.91 -24.83
CA GLU A 603 0.57 4.95 -25.51
C GLU A 603 0.60 3.61 -24.77
N ILE A 604 0.92 3.59 -23.46
CA ILE A 604 0.99 2.36 -22.66
C ILE A 604 -0.34 1.59 -22.64
N ARG A 605 -1.48 2.30 -22.57
CA ARG A 605 -2.82 1.68 -22.61
C ARG A 605 -3.05 0.88 -23.90
N TYR A 606 -2.60 1.41 -25.03
CA TYR A 606 -2.80 0.82 -26.35
C TYR A 606 -1.64 -0.05 -26.83
N THR A 607 -0.60 -0.25 -26.01
CA THR A 607 0.53 -1.14 -26.32
C THR A 607 0.23 -2.63 -26.11
N LYS A 608 -0.88 -2.99 -25.46
CA LYS A 608 -1.27 -4.40 -25.18
C LYS A 608 -1.19 -5.36 -26.39
N PRO A 609 -1.55 -4.97 -27.63
CA PRO A 609 -1.40 -5.83 -28.81
C PRO A 609 0.05 -6.19 -29.15
N ALA A 610 1.05 -5.44 -28.66
CA ALA A 610 2.45 -5.69 -28.97
C ALA A 610 2.91 -7.09 -28.60
N PHE A 611 2.38 -7.68 -27.51
CA PHE A 611 2.68 -9.05 -27.10
C PHE A 611 2.21 -10.09 -28.13
N ASP A 612 0.97 -9.96 -28.60
CA ASP A 612 0.41 -10.90 -29.60
C ASP A 612 1.13 -10.76 -30.94
N ILE A 613 1.37 -9.52 -31.37
CA ILE A 613 2.02 -9.21 -32.64
C ILE A 613 3.46 -9.72 -32.62
N PHE A 614 4.18 -9.52 -31.51
CA PHE A 614 5.52 -10.06 -31.33
C PHE A 614 5.53 -11.59 -31.43
N GLU A 615 4.60 -12.27 -30.76
CA GLU A 615 4.46 -13.73 -30.85
C GLU A 615 4.15 -14.21 -32.28
N ILE A 616 3.31 -13.49 -33.03
CA ILE A 616 3.05 -13.79 -34.45
C ILE A 616 4.33 -13.64 -35.27
N CYS A 617 5.07 -12.54 -35.08
CA CYS A 617 6.25 -12.24 -35.90
C CYS A 617 7.35 -13.27 -35.68
N ILE A 618 7.66 -13.62 -34.43
CA ILE A 618 8.74 -14.56 -34.14
C ILE A 618 8.37 -15.98 -34.58
N ASN A 619 7.18 -16.48 -34.23
CA ASN A 619 6.82 -17.87 -34.52
C ASN A 619 6.58 -18.17 -36.01
N ASN A 620 6.50 -17.15 -36.87
CA ASN A 620 6.18 -17.31 -38.29
C ASN A 620 7.13 -16.51 -39.21
N GLU A 621 8.19 -15.92 -38.64
CA GLU A 621 9.18 -15.09 -39.37
C GLU A 621 8.55 -13.97 -40.23
N LEU A 622 7.53 -13.31 -39.69
CA LEU A 622 6.77 -12.28 -40.41
C LEU A 622 7.27 -10.86 -40.13
N ASP A 623 7.11 -9.96 -41.12
CA ASP A 623 7.40 -8.55 -40.92
C ASP A 623 6.42 -7.92 -39.93
N TYR A 624 6.98 -7.21 -38.95
CA TYR A 624 6.18 -6.63 -37.87
C TYR A 624 5.31 -5.45 -38.32
N LYS A 625 5.73 -4.67 -39.34
CA LYS A 625 4.92 -3.54 -39.81
C LYS A 625 3.70 -4.03 -40.55
N GLU A 626 3.86 -5.05 -41.40
CA GLU A 626 2.74 -5.70 -42.08
C GLU A 626 1.80 -6.38 -41.08
N THR A 627 2.36 -7.11 -40.10
CA THR A 627 1.56 -7.76 -39.05
C THR A 627 0.76 -6.73 -38.24
N ILE A 628 1.35 -5.60 -37.84
CA ILE A 628 0.65 -4.50 -37.14
C ILE A 628 -0.50 -3.97 -37.99
N LYS A 629 -0.24 -3.69 -39.26
CA LYS A 629 -1.25 -3.18 -40.20
C LYS A 629 -2.43 -4.15 -40.31
N ASN A 630 -2.16 -5.44 -40.54
CA ASN A 630 -3.21 -6.45 -40.68
C ASN A 630 -3.98 -6.65 -39.36
N TYR A 631 -3.29 -6.65 -38.22
CA TYR A 631 -3.92 -6.78 -36.89
C TYR A 631 -4.98 -5.70 -36.64
N PHE A 632 -4.70 -4.43 -36.98
CA PHE A 632 -5.65 -3.34 -36.82
C PHE A 632 -6.72 -3.28 -37.92
N ILE A 633 -6.41 -3.68 -39.17
CA ILE A 633 -7.43 -3.81 -40.22
C ILE A 633 -8.50 -4.83 -39.81
N ILE A 634 -8.10 -5.93 -39.18
CA ILE A 634 -9.03 -6.97 -38.72
C ILE A 634 -9.95 -6.46 -37.62
N ASP A 635 -9.42 -5.74 -36.62
CA ASP A 635 -10.27 -5.11 -35.59
C ASP A 635 -11.26 -4.11 -36.21
N ASP A 636 -10.81 -3.29 -37.16
CA ASP A 636 -11.67 -2.30 -37.81
C ASP A 636 -12.78 -2.97 -38.64
N LYS A 637 -12.43 -3.99 -39.44
CA LYS A 637 -13.39 -4.70 -40.30
C LYS A 637 -14.41 -5.53 -39.53
N LEU A 638 -14.01 -6.10 -38.41
CA LEU A 638 -14.88 -6.91 -37.57
C LEU A 638 -15.47 -6.12 -36.40
N ALA A 639 -15.09 -4.86 -36.21
CA ALA A 639 -15.43 -4.06 -35.04
C ALA A 639 -15.27 -4.82 -33.71
N LEU A 640 -14.15 -5.54 -33.50
CA LEU A 640 -13.94 -6.36 -32.29
C LEU A 640 -13.92 -5.50 -31.02
N HIS A 641 -13.59 -4.22 -31.12
CA HIS A 641 -13.80 -3.24 -30.06
C HIS A 641 -15.26 -3.15 -29.56
N LYS A 642 -16.27 -3.36 -30.43
CA LYS A 642 -17.69 -3.41 -30.04
C LYS A 642 -18.02 -4.69 -29.29
N ILE A 643 -17.46 -5.84 -29.73
CA ILE A 643 -17.58 -7.12 -29.02
C ILE A 643 -17.00 -7.00 -27.61
N THR A 644 -15.74 -6.54 -27.51
CA THR A 644 -15.07 -6.38 -26.21
C THR A 644 -15.74 -5.32 -25.32
N GLY A 645 -16.27 -4.24 -25.91
CA GLY A 645 -17.07 -3.24 -25.22
C GLY A 645 -18.37 -3.81 -24.66
N GLY A 646 -19.12 -4.56 -25.50
CA GLY A 646 -20.35 -5.25 -25.11
C GLY A 646 -20.12 -6.26 -23.98
N ILE A 647 -19.09 -7.10 -24.08
CA ILE A 647 -18.70 -8.05 -23.02
C ILE A 647 -18.45 -7.33 -21.68
N LYS A 648 -17.80 -6.16 -21.72
CA LYS A 648 -17.52 -5.36 -20.51
C LYS A 648 -18.74 -4.66 -19.95
N HIS A 649 -19.74 -4.37 -20.79
CA HIS A 649 -20.97 -3.71 -20.37
C HIS A 649 -21.93 -4.65 -19.64
N ILE A 650 -21.79 -5.97 -19.82
CA ILE A 650 -22.60 -6.96 -19.10
C ILE A 650 -22.33 -6.85 -17.59
N PRO A 651 -23.36 -6.58 -16.76
CA PRO A 651 -23.23 -6.58 -15.31
C PRO A 651 -22.82 -7.96 -14.81
N LEU A 652 -21.83 -8.00 -13.91
CA LEU A 652 -21.41 -9.24 -13.27
C LEU A 652 -22.23 -9.47 -12.00
N LYS A 653 -22.69 -10.70 -11.79
CA LYS A 653 -23.43 -11.08 -10.57
C LYS A 653 -22.69 -12.09 -9.71
N THR A 654 -21.78 -12.85 -10.31
CA THR A 654 -21.08 -13.96 -9.65
C THR A 654 -19.59 -13.99 -10.01
N SER A 655 -18.80 -14.68 -9.20
CA SER A 655 -17.39 -15.01 -9.53
C SER A 655 -17.28 -15.73 -10.87
N TRP A 656 -18.23 -16.62 -11.18
CA TRP A 656 -18.29 -17.32 -12.46
C TRP A 656 -18.52 -16.37 -13.63
N ASP A 657 -19.40 -15.37 -13.50
CA ASP A 657 -19.57 -14.34 -14.54
C ASP A 657 -18.27 -13.56 -14.77
N SER A 658 -17.54 -13.23 -13.70
CA SER A 658 -16.25 -12.55 -13.81
C SER A 658 -15.24 -13.39 -14.58
N ILE A 659 -15.11 -14.67 -14.25
CA ILE A 659 -14.23 -15.62 -14.94
C ILE A 659 -14.65 -15.79 -16.41
N ASN A 660 -15.95 -15.96 -16.67
CA ASN A 660 -16.49 -16.10 -18.03
C ASN A 660 -16.21 -14.85 -18.87
N ARG A 661 -16.40 -13.65 -18.29
CA ARG A 661 -16.08 -12.38 -18.95
C ARG A 661 -14.60 -12.28 -19.29
N GLU A 662 -13.70 -12.59 -18.35
CA GLU A 662 -12.25 -12.58 -18.62
C GLU A 662 -11.87 -13.59 -19.71
N ASN A 663 -12.42 -14.80 -19.67
CA ASN A 663 -12.22 -15.82 -20.69
C ASN A 663 -12.71 -15.36 -22.06
N LEU A 664 -13.91 -14.77 -22.17
CA LEU A 664 -14.45 -14.22 -23.40
C LEU A 664 -13.57 -13.11 -23.99
N LEU A 665 -13.07 -12.20 -23.16
CA LEU A 665 -12.13 -11.16 -23.60
C LEU A 665 -10.83 -11.76 -24.14
N LYS A 666 -10.29 -12.79 -23.46
CA LYS A 666 -9.09 -13.52 -23.92
C LYS A 666 -9.35 -14.26 -25.22
N ARG A 667 -10.51 -14.91 -25.37
CA ARG A 667 -10.92 -15.60 -26.61
C ARG A 667 -11.07 -14.62 -27.78
N THR A 668 -11.70 -13.47 -27.56
CA THR A 668 -11.83 -12.40 -28.57
C THR A 668 -10.45 -11.89 -29.02
N LYS A 669 -9.52 -11.70 -28.07
CA LYS A 669 -8.14 -11.33 -28.36
C LYS A 669 -7.42 -12.41 -29.18
N ASN A 670 -7.55 -13.67 -28.80
CA ASN A 670 -6.96 -14.80 -29.54
C ASN A 670 -7.52 -14.94 -30.97
N LEU A 671 -8.81 -14.64 -31.15
CA LEU A 671 -9.47 -14.62 -32.45
C LEU A 671 -8.84 -13.59 -33.38
N GLN A 672 -8.66 -12.36 -32.90
CA GLN A 672 -7.96 -11.30 -33.63
C GLN A 672 -6.54 -11.71 -33.99
N LYS A 673 -5.79 -12.25 -33.02
CA LYS A 673 -4.43 -12.74 -33.21
C LYS A 673 -4.36 -13.82 -34.30
N HIS A 674 -5.27 -14.78 -34.31
CA HIS A 674 -5.29 -15.85 -35.31
C HIS A 674 -5.57 -15.32 -36.72
N LEU A 675 -6.58 -14.45 -36.85
CA LEU A 675 -6.90 -13.81 -38.13
C LEU A 675 -5.74 -12.95 -38.64
N ALA A 676 -5.05 -12.23 -37.74
CA ALA A 676 -3.91 -11.38 -38.09
C ALA A 676 -2.74 -12.21 -38.62
N LYS A 677 -2.46 -13.34 -37.96
CA LYS A 677 -1.48 -14.32 -38.45
C LYS A 677 -1.84 -14.81 -39.85
N LYS A 678 -3.04 -15.38 -40.04
CA LYS A 678 -3.48 -15.94 -41.34
C LYS A 678 -3.48 -14.89 -42.45
N SER A 679 -3.94 -13.68 -42.15
CA SER A 679 -3.99 -12.57 -43.13
C SER A 679 -2.61 -12.03 -43.49
N THR A 680 -1.62 -12.20 -42.62
CA THR A 680 -0.24 -11.81 -42.94
C THR A 680 0.47 -12.89 -43.75
N ILE A 681 0.24 -14.17 -43.44
CA ILE A 681 0.80 -15.29 -44.22
C ILE A 681 0.19 -15.36 -45.64
N ASN A 682 -1.13 -15.27 -45.74
CA ASN A 682 -1.85 -15.51 -47.01
C ASN A 682 -2.23 -14.22 -47.75
N SER A 683 -1.69 -13.07 -47.34
CA SER A 683 -2.14 -11.72 -47.68
C SER A 683 -3.56 -11.38 -47.19
N LEU A 684 -3.84 -10.08 -47.09
CA LEU A 684 -5.16 -9.58 -46.67
C LEU A 684 -6.31 -10.01 -47.60
N SER A 685 -6.00 -10.43 -48.84
CA SER A 685 -7.01 -10.94 -49.78
C SER A 685 -7.67 -12.23 -49.28
N TRP A 686 -6.95 -13.07 -48.53
CA TRP A 686 -7.49 -14.28 -47.91
C TRP A 686 -8.66 -13.93 -46.97
N PHE A 687 -8.48 -12.93 -46.10
CA PHE A 687 -9.53 -12.50 -45.17
C PHE A 687 -10.75 -11.93 -45.89
N LYS A 688 -10.54 -11.15 -46.95
CA LYS A 688 -11.65 -10.65 -47.79
C LYS A 688 -12.42 -11.79 -48.46
N ASN A 689 -11.71 -12.82 -48.94
CA ASN A 689 -12.33 -14.00 -49.54
C ASN A 689 -13.11 -14.82 -48.51
N LEU A 690 -12.58 -14.99 -47.30
CA LEU A 690 -13.29 -15.62 -46.17
C LEU A 690 -14.62 -14.91 -45.89
N MET A 691 -14.60 -13.58 -45.78
CA MET A 691 -15.82 -12.80 -45.56
C MET A 691 -16.85 -12.94 -46.70
N LYS A 692 -16.38 -13.08 -47.94
CA LYS A 692 -17.25 -13.30 -49.09
C LYS A 692 -17.84 -14.70 -49.12
N GLN A 693 -17.05 -15.72 -48.79
CA GLN A 693 -17.47 -17.12 -48.79
C GLN A 693 -18.47 -17.41 -47.67
N GLU A 694 -18.24 -16.88 -46.47
CA GLU A 694 -19.11 -17.04 -45.30
C GLU A 694 -20.03 -15.81 -45.09
N SER A 695 -20.53 -15.24 -46.19
CA SER A 695 -21.30 -13.98 -46.19
C SER A 695 -22.54 -14.02 -45.29
N ILE A 696 -23.23 -15.16 -45.19
CA ILE A 696 -24.39 -15.34 -44.32
C ILE A 696 -24.01 -15.15 -42.85
N PHE A 697 -22.87 -15.73 -42.43
CA PHE A 697 -22.37 -15.55 -41.08
C PHE A 697 -22.05 -14.08 -40.80
N PHE A 698 -21.31 -13.41 -41.69
CA PHE A 698 -20.92 -12.02 -41.47
C PHE A 698 -22.10 -11.04 -41.48
N MET A 699 -23.16 -11.31 -42.26
CA MET A 699 -24.43 -10.56 -42.14
C MET A 699 -25.10 -10.74 -40.77
N ASN A 700 -25.10 -11.96 -40.22
CA ASN A 700 -25.64 -12.22 -38.89
C ASN A 700 -24.77 -11.59 -37.79
N TYR A 701 -23.45 -11.59 -37.98
CA TYR A 701 -22.49 -10.92 -37.12
C TYR A 701 -22.73 -9.40 -37.07
N GLU A 702 -22.97 -8.75 -38.22
CA GLU A 702 -23.32 -7.32 -38.25
C GLU A 702 -24.63 -7.01 -37.53
N LYS A 703 -25.66 -7.88 -37.66
CA LYS A 703 -26.90 -7.75 -36.88
C LYS A 703 -26.65 -7.91 -35.38
N PHE A 704 -25.77 -8.84 -35.00
CA PHE A 704 -25.38 -9.02 -33.60
C PHE A 704 -24.66 -7.76 -33.06
N LEU A 705 -23.75 -7.16 -33.84
CA LEU A 705 -23.13 -5.88 -33.48
C LEU A 705 -24.16 -4.76 -33.28
N ALA A 706 -25.15 -4.66 -34.17
CA ALA A 706 -26.24 -3.70 -34.01
C ALA A 706 -27.08 -3.97 -32.75
N SER A 707 -27.26 -5.23 -32.36
CA SER A 707 -27.96 -5.62 -31.12
C SER A 707 -27.18 -5.21 -29.88
N ILE A 708 -25.84 -5.26 -29.92
CA ILE A 708 -24.98 -4.74 -28.84
C ILE A 708 -25.18 -3.22 -28.70
N GLU A 709 -25.17 -2.48 -29.82
CA GLU A 709 -25.31 -1.02 -29.80
C GLU A 709 -26.67 -0.54 -29.29
N LYS A 710 -27.72 -1.35 -29.53
CA LYS A 710 -29.06 -1.12 -28.99
C LYS A 710 -29.24 -1.63 -27.56
N ASP A 711 -28.19 -2.16 -26.94
CA ASP A 711 -28.22 -2.73 -25.59
C ASP A 711 -29.27 -3.85 -25.44
N GLU A 712 -29.47 -4.65 -26.50
CA GLU A 712 -30.42 -5.78 -26.52
C GLU A 712 -29.81 -7.06 -25.90
N ILE A 713 -28.47 -7.13 -25.79
CA ILE A 713 -27.74 -8.29 -25.26
C ILE A 713 -27.50 -8.13 -23.76
N LYS A 714 -28.11 -8.99 -22.95
CA LYS A 714 -28.10 -8.89 -21.47
C LYS A 714 -27.29 -9.98 -20.75
N SER A 715 -26.63 -10.88 -21.48
CA SER A 715 -25.81 -11.95 -20.89
C SER A 715 -24.56 -12.23 -21.72
N LEU A 716 -23.63 -12.98 -21.14
CA LEU A 716 -22.38 -13.40 -21.79
C LEU A 716 -22.58 -14.55 -22.81
N VAL A 717 -23.74 -15.21 -22.83
CA VAL A 717 -23.98 -16.40 -23.67
C VAL A 717 -23.93 -16.09 -25.17
N PRO A 718 -24.62 -15.04 -25.69
CA PRO A 718 -24.54 -14.71 -27.12
C PRO A 718 -23.12 -14.39 -27.60
N PHE A 719 -22.30 -13.79 -26.74
CA PHE A 719 -20.89 -13.53 -27.03
C PHE A 719 -20.08 -14.82 -27.16
N ASN A 720 -20.35 -15.84 -26.33
CA ASN A 720 -19.73 -17.16 -26.50
C ASN A 720 -20.09 -17.75 -27.87
N VAL A 721 -21.39 -17.81 -28.19
CA VAL A 721 -21.88 -18.40 -29.44
C VAL A 721 -21.24 -17.74 -30.67
N ILE A 722 -21.19 -16.40 -30.71
CA ILE A 722 -20.64 -15.71 -31.88
C ILE A 722 -19.13 -15.92 -32.02
N ILE A 723 -18.40 -15.94 -30.91
CA ILE A 723 -16.95 -16.15 -30.90
C ILE A 723 -16.62 -17.61 -31.28
N ASP A 724 -17.35 -18.58 -30.74
CA ASP A 724 -17.26 -20.00 -31.09
C ASP A 724 -17.47 -20.21 -32.59
N SER A 725 -18.59 -19.68 -33.12
CA SER A 725 -18.93 -19.78 -34.55
C SER A 725 -17.82 -19.18 -35.44
N MET A 726 -17.19 -18.09 -35.00
CA MET A 726 -16.12 -17.46 -35.76
C MET A 726 -14.83 -18.28 -35.73
N PHE A 727 -14.50 -18.93 -34.61
CA PHE A 727 -13.40 -19.88 -34.54
C PHE A 727 -13.64 -21.10 -35.44
N ASP A 728 -14.85 -21.64 -35.47
CA ASP A 728 -15.21 -22.78 -36.33
C ASP A 728 -15.04 -22.45 -37.81
N ILE A 729 -15.50 -21.26 -38.22
CA ILE A 729 -15.28 -20.75 -39.57
C ILE A 729 -13.78 -20.63 -39.86
N ILE A 730 -13.01 -20.01 -38.97
CA ILE A 730 -11.58 -19.81 -39.20
C ILE A 730 -10.83 -21.15 -39.27
N ASN A 731 -11.20 -22.14 -38.47
CA ASN A 731 -10.54 -23.45 -38.47
C ASN A 731 -10.85 -24.28 -39.73
N LYS A 732 -11.95 -23.98 -40.42
CA LYS A 732 -12.33 -24.59 -41.70
C LYS A 732 -11.46 -24.11 -42.88
N TYR A 733 -10.80 -22.95 -42.75
CA TYR A 733 -10.02 -22.28 -43.82
C TYR A 733 -8.55 -22.04 -43.44
#